data_AF-A0A2A2TH77-F1
#
_entry.id   AF-A0A2A2TH77-F1
#
_cell.length_a   1.000
_cell.length_b   1.000
_cell.length_c   1.000
_cell.angle_alpha   90.00
_cell.angle_beta   90.00
_cell.angle_gamma   90.00
#
_symmetry.space_group_name_H-M   'P 1'
#
loop_
_entity.id
_entity.type
_entity.pdbx_description
1 polymer ?
#
loop_
_entity_poly.entity_id
_entity_poly.type
_entity_poly.pdbx_seq_one_letter_code
_entity_poly.pdbx_strand_id
1 'polypeptide(L)'
;TYQNSGSRHWEESELSWLNQIALQFGVAISQAEYIQQVQQQSQKLARTAERQQSLIELTRKIGETLTEAVTHSSQFNKILQTTVIEVRQLLQADRSVVYRFNSDWSGDFVTESVGKGWLPFQEKSIDKELLQQNGHCDTFQNLASFYKKQDKHLQDTQGGRYKQKTVFVVNDVEKAGFPACYMELLEQFDAKAYLTVPIFKENKLWGLLATYQNSAVREWEEFEVTSMQQIAVLLGVSMQQVETVEKLQHQSQGMAKTAELDRATASVVDKIRQLKDTELIFSTTTKEVRTLLDTDRVAIYRFNPDWGGVFVSESVAQGWMSLVEKQDKIPRLQENIINCVGIQTLFTANQKPDGKQVNDSYMQANQGGELRDRKAYVRSDIHNSGFSDCYVEVLDQYQAKAYAIVPIFQGQQLWGMLAAFENRGTREWEQLEVSLLSRIADQLGIALQQAEYLEKLQAQSLQVVEAGAREKEAKEYLQKAAMRLLSAVRPALDGDLTVRAPLSEDELGTIADAYNNTLQALRQIVIQVQAAAQQVAQKSDQSNASLSGLTTLAQQQSKEMDEALEEIQDMVDSTQAVVGNAELVQAVVQDANHTVEVGDEAMNRTVEAIQGIRETVAQTSKKIKRLSESSQKISKVVSLISNFATQTNVLALNAAIEATRAGEYGKGFAVVADEVRSLSRQSAAATIEIEKLVQEIQQETGEVSVAMETGIQQVVEGTALVNETRMSLNAIVSATAEISKLLQQITDATQGQMLQSVSVTASMRDVAKIANKTSSEASNIAVVFRELSETAQELLASAGKFKVN
;
A
#
# COMPACT_ATOMS: atom_id res chain seq x y z
N THR A 1 49.76 38.55 22.27
CA THR A 1 51.24 38.44 22.42
C THR A 1 51.63 39.09 23.73
N TYR A 2 52.35 38.40 24.61
CA TYR A 2 52.85 38.96 25.87
C TYR A 2 54.37 39.13 25.80
N GLN A 3 54.88 40.28 26.24
CA GLN A 3 56.30 40.56 26.37
C GLN A 3 56.65 40.69 27.85
N ASN A 4 57.51 39.79 28.35
CA ASN A 4 57.88 39.71 29.77
C ASN A 4 59.10 40.57 30.15
N SER A 5 59.42 41.61 29.38
CA SER A 5 60.62 42.43 29.59
C SER A 5 60.37 43.94 29.36
N GLY A 6 59.69 44.58 30.32
CA GLY A 6 59.53 46.05 30.39
C GLY A 6 58.37 46.65 29.57
N SER A 7 58.06 47.93 29.80
CA SER A 7 56.98 48.66 29.14
C SER A 7 57.37 49.02 27.69
N ARG A 8 56.62 48.51 26.71
CA ARG A 8 56.76 48.85 25.29
C ARG A 8 55.65 49.79 24.85
N HIS A 9 56.00 50.81 24.06
CA HIS A 9 55.04 51.64 23.34
C HIS A 9 54.80 51.02 21.96
N TRP A 10 53.54 50.78 21.60
CA TRP A 10 53.16 50.17 20.32
C TRP A 10 52.92 51.28 19.29
N GLU A 11 53.52 51.15 18.10
CA GLU A 11 53.25 52.08 17.01
C GLU A 11 51.89 51.75 16.35
N GLU A 12 51.19 52.77 15.82
CA GLU A 12 49.88 52.60 15.16
C GLU A 12 49.93 51.62 13.98
N SER A 13 51.06 51.56 13.28
CA SER A 13 51.30 50.61 12.17
C SER A 13 51.29 49.15 12.66
N GLU A 14 51.88 48.88 13.83
CA GLU A 14 51.92 47.54 14.43
C GLU A 14 50.54 47.12 14.96
N LEU A 15 49.77 48.06 15.53
CA LEU A 15 48.39 47.82 15.97
C LEU A 15 47.45 47.56 14.80
N SER A 16 47.56 48.34 13.71
CA SER A 16 46.78 48.14 12.48
C SER A 16 47.07 46.77 11.84
N TRP A 17 48.33 46.37 11.80
CA TRP A 17 48.73 45.05 11.29
C TRP A 17 48.20 43.90 12.15
N LEU A 18 48.28 44.01 13.48
CA LEU A 18 47.69 43.03 14.40
C LEU A 18 46.16 42.95 14.25
N ASN A 19 45.49 44.08 14.01
CA ASN A 19 44.04 44.11 13.79
C ASN A 19 43.64 43.44 12.46
N GLN A 20 44.41 43.66 11.39
CA GLN A 20 44.22 42.93 10.13
C GLN A 20 44.41 41.42 10.30
N ILE A 21 45.39 40.98 11.08
CA ILE A 21 45.59 39.55 11.38
C ILE A 21 44.42 39.00 12.19
N ALA A 22 43.94 39.73 13.20
CA ALA A 22 42.79 39.31 14.01
C ALA A 22 41.51 39.16 13.16
N LEU A 23 41.26 40.11 12.26
CA LEU A 23 40.16 40.05 11.28
C LEU A 23 40.28 38.84 10.34
N GLN A 24 41.46 38.62 9.76
CA GLN A 24 41.73 37.48 8.88
C GLN A 24 41.58 36.14 9.62
N PHE A 25 42.03 36.07 10.88
CA PHE A 25 41.84 34.88 11.72
C PHE A 25 40.37 34.67 12.11
N GLY A 26 39.61 35.73 12.41
CA GLY A 26 38.18 35.64 12.70
C GLY A 26 37.39 35.09 11.50
N VAL A 27 37.68 35.59 10.30
CA VAL A 27 37.10 35.08 9.05
C VAL A 27 37.51 33.61 8.82
N ALA A 28 38.78 33.26 9.03
CA ALA A 28 39.25 31.89 8.86
C ALA A 28 38.62 30.91 9.86
N ILE A 29 38.41 31.33 11.12
CA ILE A 29 37.73 30.52 12.14
C ILE A 29 36.26 30.33 11.76
N SER A 30 35.56 31.40 11.38
CA SER A 30 34.16 31.31 10.95
C SER A 30 33.99 30.43 9.71
N GLN A 31 34.89 30.54 8.74
CA GLN A 31 34.91 29.66 7.57
C GLN A 31 35.19 28.20 7.95
N ALA A 32 36.11 27.95 8.88
CA ALA A 32 36.40 26.59 9.34
C ALA A 32 35.20 25.97 10.07
N GLU A 33 34.51 26.74 10.93
CA GLU A 33 33.28 26.31 11.60
C GLU A 33 32.16 26.03 10.60
N TYR A 34 31.98 26.90 9.59
CA TYR A 34 31.00 26.71 8.53
C TYR A 34 31.27 25.45 7.70
N ILE A 35 32.53 25.23 7.29
CA ILE A 35 32.95 24.03 6.54
C ILE A 35 32.71 22.77 7.38
N GLN A 36 32.99 22.82 8.68
CA GLN A 36 32.77 21.70 9.59
C GLN A 36 31.27 21.38 9.72
N GLN A 37 30.41 22.40 9.78
CA GLN A 37 28.96 22.24 9.83
C GLN A 37 28.40 21.66 8.53
N VAL A 38 28.85 22.16 7.38
CA VAL A 38 28.49 21.62 6.05
C VAL A 38 28.95 20.17 5.90
N GLN A 39 30.17 19.83 6.35
CA GLN A 39 30.65 18.44 6.34
C GLN A 39 29.80 17.53 7.22
N GLN A 40 29.41 17.99 8.43
CA GLN A 40 28.53 17.22 9.30
C GLN A 40 27.15 17.00 8.68
N GLN A 41 26.55 18.02 8.07
CA GLN A 41 25.28 17.88 7.34
C GLN A 41 25.41 16.96 6.13
N SER A 42 26.45 17.11 5.32
CA SER A 42 26.71 16.26 4.16
C SER A 42 26.88 14.79 4.56
N GLN A 43 27.63 14.50 5.62
CA GLN A 43 27.77 13.15 6.16
C GLN A 43 26.44 12.59 6.68
N LYS A 44 25.62 13.43 7.35
CA LYS A 44 24.28 13.02 7.80
C LYS A 44 23.38 12.69 6.60
N LEU A 45 23.40 13.51 5.55
CA LEU A 45 22.63 13.30 4.32
C LEU A 45 23.08 12.02 3.59
N ALA A 46 24.38 11.80 3.47
CA ALA A 46 24.94 10.61 2.83
C ALA A 46 24.51 9.33 3.57
N ARG A 47 24.56 9.32 4.92
CA ARG A 47 24.06 8.20 5.73
C ARG A 47 22.57 7.96 5.52
N THR A 48 21.76 9.01 5.43
CA THR A 48 20.32 8.89 5.15
C THR A 48 20.06 8.30 3.76
N ALA A 49 20.81 8.74 2.75
CA ALA A 49 20.71 8.24 1.39
C ALA A 49 21.12 6.75 1.29
N GLU A 50 22.23 6.35 1.92
CA GLU A 50 22.66 4.93 1.98
C GLU A 50 21.61 4.04 2.66
N ARG A 51 21.00 4.53 3.75
CA ARG A 51 19.94 3.82 4.47
C ARG A 51 18.67 3.67 3.62
N GLN A 52 18.26 4.71 2.88
CA GLN A 52 17.16 4.62 1.92
C GLN A 52 17.45 3.65 0.77
N GLN A 53 18.67 3.68 0.23
CA GLN A 53 19.10 2.74 -0.81
C GLN A 53 18.99 1.29 -0.34
N SER A 54 19.41 1.02 0.90
CA SER A 54 19.34 -0.31 1.51
C SER A 54 17.88 -0.79 1.68
N LEU A 55 16.95 0.12 2.00
CA LEU A 55 15.52 -0.18 2.10
C LEU A 55 14.89 -0.49 0.73
N ILE A 56 15.30 0.22 -0.32
CA ILE A 56 14.89 -0.06 -1.71
C ILE A 56 15.37 -1.44 -2.12
N GLU A 57 16.63 -1.78 -1.82
CA GLU A 57 17.19 -3.09 -2.15
C GLU A 57 16.50 -4.23 -1.38
N LEU A 58 16.15 -4.02 -0.12
CA LEU A 58 15.34 -4.96 0.66
C LEU A 58 13.97 -5.17 0.01
N THR A 59 13.29 -4.08 -0.37
CA THR A 59 11.98 -4.15 -1.03
C THR A 59 12.07 -4.93 -2.36
N ARG A 60 13.15 -4.71 -3.12
CA ARG A 60 13.44 -5.47 -4.35
C ARG A 60 13.65 -6.96 -4.05
N LYS A 61 14.48 -7.33 -3.07
CA LYS A 61 14.72 -8.74 -2.70
C LYS A 61 13.45 -9.45 -2.24
N ILE A 62 12.62 -8.77 -1.45
CA ILE A 62 11.31 -9.31 -1.02
C ILE A 62 10.41 -9.51 -2.24
N GLY A 63 10.37 -8.54 -3.18
CA GLY A 63 9.62 -8.66 -4.43
C GLY A 63 10.11 -9.79 -5.36
N GLU A 64 11.42 -9.99 -5.47
CA GLU A 64 12.02 -11.09 -6.23
C GLU A 64 11.67 -12.45 -5.62
N THR A 65 11.83 -12.59 -4.31
CA THR A 65 11.44 -13.80 -3.57
C THR A 65 9.94 -14.08 -3.72
N LEU A 66 9.11 -13.04 -3.72
CA LEU A 66 7.67 -13.14 -3.94
C LEU A 66 7.35 -13.66 -5.35
N THR A 67 8.08 -13.17 -6.37
CA THR A 67 7.92 -13.60 -7.76
C THR A 67 8.28 -15.08 -7.94
N GLU A 68 9.31 -15.56 -7.25
CA GLU A 68 9.67 -16.99 -7.21
C GLU A 68 8.66 -17.84 -6.43
N ALA A 69 8.03 -17.25 -5.40
CA ALA A 69 7.07 -17.90 -4.51
C ALA A 69 5.68 -18.13 -5.11
N VAL A 70 5.37 -17.55 -6.27
CA VAL A 70 4.07 -17.66 -7.00
C VAL A 70 3.70 -19.11 -7.37
N THR A 71 4.58 -20.08 -7.12
CA THR A 71 4.36 -21.48 -7.50
C THR A 71 3.94 -22.42 -6.37
N HIS A 72 4.23 -22.16 -5.07
CA HIS A 72 3.91 -23.09 -3.96
C HIS A 72 3.85 -22.45 -2.54
N SER A 73 2.95 -22.94 -1.68
CA SER A 73 2.72 -22.48 -0.28
C SER A 73 3.93 -22.62 0.67
N SER A 74 4.84 -23.54 0.39
CA SER A 74 6.07 -23.78 1.16
C SER A 74 7.07 -22.62 1.06
N GLN A 75 6.86 -21.67 0.15
CA GLN A 75 7.76 -20.55 -0.07
C GLN A 75 7.46 -19.31 0.79
N PHE A 76 6.29 -19.20 1.43
CA PHE A 76 6.01 -18.06 2.30
C PHE A 76 6.95 -17.99 3.51
N ASN A 77 7.29 -19.15 4.08
CA ASN A 77 8.30 -19.24 5.14
C ASN A 77 9.68 -18.72 4.68
N LYS A 78 10.02 -18.86 3.39
CA LYS A 78 11.25 -18.29 2.84
C LYS A 78 11.18 -16.76 2.80
N ILE A 79 10.04 -16.17 2.44
CA ILE A 79 9.86 -14.72 2.46
C ILE A 79 10.06 -14.20 3.88
N LEU A 80 9.39 -14.81 4.86
CA LEU A 80 9.56 -14.43 6.27
C LEU A 80 11.03 -14.56 6.73
N GLN A 81 11.70 -15.65 6.37
CA GLN A 81 13.11 -15.89 6.70
C GLN A 81 14.05 -14.84 6.08
N THR A 82 13.88 -14.54 4.79
CA THR A 82 14.63 -13.49 4.11
C THR A 82 14.39 -12.15 4.79
N THR A 83 13.14 -11.83 5.13
CA THR A 83 12.82 -10.57 5.79
C THR A 83 13.50 -10.42 7.15
N VAL A 84 13.48 -11.43 8.03
CA VAL A 84 14.17 -11.30 9.33
C VAL A 84 15.69 -11.21 9.18
N ILE A 85 16.29 -11.87 8.18
CA ILE A 85 17.73 -11.76 7.90
C ILE A 85 18.09 -10.34 7.48
N GLU A 86 17.36 -9.79 6.52
CA GLU A 86 17.67 -8.48 5.96
C GLU A 86 17.28 -7.35 6.92
N VAL A 87 16.19 -7.47 7.67
CA VAL A 87 15.83 -6.51 8.74
C VAL A 87 16.95 -6.45 9.79
N ARG A 88 17.48 -7.60 10.22
CA ARG A 88 18.60 -7.65 11.15
C ARG A 88 19.84 -6.95 10.59
N GLN A 89 20.15 -7.15 9.31
CA GLN A 89 21.30 -6.53 8.65
C GLN A 89 21.11 -5.02 8.43
N LEU A 90 19.94 -4.60 7.94
CA LEU A 90 19.56 -3.21 7.70
C LEU A 90 19.65 -2.38 8.98
N LEU A 91 19.08 -2.91 10.07
CA LEU A 91 19.08 -2.25 11.37
C LEU A 91 20.35 -2.53 12.17
N GLN A 92 21.27 -3.37 11.67
CA GLN A 92 22.45 -3.82 12.43
C GLN A 92 22.10 -4.27 13.86
N ALA A 93 20.96 -4.98 13.99
CA ALA A 93 20.47 -5.45 15.28
C ALA A 93 21.00 -6.85 15.59
N ASP A 94 20.91 -7.25 16.85
CA ASP A 94 21.37 -8.58 17.28
C ASP A 94 20.40 -9.69 16.86
N ARG A 95 19.10 -9.42 16.86
CA ARG A 95 18.08 -10.41 16.52
C ARG A 95 16.86 -9.75 15.85
N SER A 96 16.28 -10.42 14.86
CA SER A 96 14.98 -10.08 14.28
C SER A 96 14.11 -11.33 14.17
N VAL A 97 12.83 -11.22 14.48
CA VAL A 97 11.90 -12.35 14.55
C VAL A 97 10.51 -11.98 14.04
N VAL A 98 9.80 -12.99 13.55
CA VAL A 98 8.36 -12.90 13.26
C VAL A 98 7.61 -13.80 14.22
N TYR A 99 6.68 -13.19 14.96
CA TYR A 99 5.77 -13.87 15.87
C TYR A 99 4.38 -13.93 15.24
N ARG A 100 3.78 -15.12 15.12
CA ARG A 100 2.45 -15.30 14.52
C ARG A 100 1.42 -15.59 15.59
N PHE A 101 0.26 -14.94 15.51
CA PHE A 101 -0.89 -15.27 16.34
C PHE A 101 -1.62 -16.50 15.80
N ASN A 102 -1.92 -17.44 16.69
CA ASN A 102 -2.80 -18.59 16.46
C ASN A 102 -4.28 -18.20 16.63
N SER A 103 -5.20 -19.11 16.31
CA SER A 103 -6.65 -18.86 16.37
C SER A 103 -7.18 -18.53 17.76
N ASP A 104 -6.52 -19.03 18.79
CA ASP A 104 -6.79 -18.77 20.20
C ASP A 104 -6.02 -17.54 20.74
N TRP A 105 -5.36 -16.78 19.86
CA TRP A 105 -4.49 -15.65 20.18
C TRP A 105 -3.25 -16.00 21.02
N SER A 106 -2.94 -17.28 21.24
CA SER A 106 -1.57 -17.70 21.51
C SER A 106 -0.68 -17.36 20.31
N GLY A 107 0.62 -17.55 20.40
CA GLY A 107 1.45 -17.40 19.22
C GLY A 107 2.79 -18.07 19.33
N ASP A 108 3.43 -18.17 18.17
CA ASP A 108 4.67 -18.88 17.98
C ASP A 108 5.64 -18.02 17.18
N PHE A 109 6.93 -18.12 17.51
CA PHE A 109 7.99 -17.59 16.65
C PHE A 109 8.11 -18.46 15.40
N VAL A 110 7.77 -17.91 14.24
CA VAL A 110 7.74 -18.64 12.98
C VAL A 110 9.11 -18.62 12.29
N THR A 111 9.83 -17.51 12.45
CA THR A 111 11.17 -17.35 11.89
C THR A 111 11.99 -16.39 12.74
N GLU A 112 13.31 -16.57 12.68
CA GLU A 112 14.30 -15.79 13.40
C GLU A 112 15.56 -15.63 12.55
N SER A 113 16.18 -14.45 12.66
CA SER A 113 17.58 -14.25 12.34
C SER A 113 18.29 -13.73 13.57
N VAL A 114 19.42 -14.34 13.90
CA VAL A 114 20.18 -14.04 15.12
C VAL A 114 21.66 -13.84 14.79
N GLY A 115 22.29 -12.88 15.47
CA GLY A 115 23.71 -12.56 15.35
C GLY A 115 24.61 -13.63 15.98
N LYS A 116 25.88 -13.66 15.54
CA LYS A 116 26.88 -14.59 16.09
C LYS A 116 27.06 -14.33 17.59
N GLY A 117 26.91 -15.37 18.41
CA GLY A 117 27.08 -15.31 19.86
C GLY A 117 25.77 -15.39 20.66
N TRP A 118 24.61 -15.31 20.01
CA TRP A 118 23.30 -15.45 20.65
C TRP A 118 22.63 -16.76 20.23
N LEU A 119 21.96 -17.42 21.18
CA LEU A 119 21.25 -18.68 20.93
C LEU A 119 19.90 -18.41 20.23
N PRO A 120 19.54 -19.15 19.16
CA PRO A 120 18.21 -19.10 18.58
C PRO A 120 17.11 -19.46 19.60
N PHE A 121 15.94 -18.85 19.48
CA PHE A 121 14.77 -19.14 20.32
C PHE A 121 14.30 -20.59 20.23
N GLN A 122 14.58 -21.26 19.12
CA GLN A 122 14.25 -22.67 18.93
C GLN A 122 15.18 -23.62 19.72
N GLU A 123 16.38 -23.15 20.07
CA GLU A 123 17.39 -23.89 20.85
C GLU A 123 17.42 -23.47 22.33
N LYS A 124 16.90 -22.28 22.65
CA LYS A 124 16.59 -21.88 24.03
C LYS A 124 15.38 -22.67 24.52
N SER A 125 15.46 -23.23 25.73
CA SER A 125 14.30 -23.74 26.47
C SER A 125 13.47 -22.55 26.97
N ILE A 126 12.88 -21.79 26.05
CA ILE A 126 11.92 -20.74 26.41
C ILE A 126 10.70 -21.45 26.98
N ASP A 127 10.35 -21.07 28.21
CA ASP A 127 9.21 -21.67 28.87
C ASP A 127 7.93 -21.30 28.10
N LYS A 128 7.32 -22.30 27.45
CA LYS A 128 6.12 -22.11 26.62
C LYS A 128 4.93 -21.66 27.47
N GLU A 129 4.88 -22.05 28.73
CA GLU A 129 3.83 -21.64 29.67
C GLU A 129 4.01 -20.16 30.03
N LEU A 130 5.25 -19.72 30.19
CA LEU A 130 5.65 -18.33 30.44
C LEU A 130 5.43 -17.42 29.21
N LEU A 131 5.64 -17.92 27.99
CA LEU A 131 5.27 -17.25 26.73
C LEU A 131 3.75 -17.11 26.57
N GLN A 132 2.99 -18.17 26.83
CA GLN A 132 1.53 -18.17 26.74
C GLN A 132 0.87 -17.24 27.78
N GLN A 133 1.52 -17.08 28.94
CA GLN A 133 1.08 -16.20 30.02
C GLN A 133 1.83 -14.85 30.06
N ASN A 134 2.62 -14.52 29.03
CA ASN A 134 3.37 -13.28 28.91
C ASN A 134 4.16 -12.91 30.19
N GLY A 135 4.84 -13.87 30.80
CA GLY A 135 5.65 -13.69 32.02
C GLY A 135 4.97 -14.07 33.35
N HIS A 136 3.78 -14.66 33.37
CA HIS A 136 2.96 -14.81 34.61
C HIS A 136 2.62 -13.47 35.28
N CYS A 137 2.60 -12.38 34.49
CA CYS A 137 2.34 -11.04 35.01
C CYS A 137 0.86 -10.76 35.26
N ASP A 138 0.39 -10.96 36.49
CA ASP A 138 -0.91 -10.43 36.92
C ASP A 138 -0.94 -8.88 37.05
N THR A 139 0.21 -8.21 36.91
CA THR A 139 0.39 -6.81 37.28
C THR A 139 1.12 -5.97 36.23
N PHE A 140 0.50 -5.70 35.08
CA PHE A 140 0.79 -4.49 34.29
C PHE A 140 0.05 -3.27 34.86
N GLN A 141 0.25 -2.99 36.16
CA GLN A 141 -0.55 -2.02 36.93
C GLN A 141 -0.29 -0.54 36.64
N ASN A 142 0.80 -0.15 35.96
CA ASN A 142 1.19 1.27 35.83
C ASN A 142 1.02 1.93 34.45
N LEU A 143 0.44 1.25 33.45
CA LEU A 143 0.12 1.88 32.15
C LEU A 143 -1.35 1.78 31.74
N ALA A 144 -2.20 1.20 32.60
CA ALA A 144 -3.61 0.91 32.29
C ALA A 144 -4.57 1.31 33.42
N SER A 145 -4.44 2.53 33.95
CA SER A 145 -5.40 3.08 34.92
C SER A 145 -6.77 3.42 34.31
N PHE A 146 -7.36 2.54 33.49
CA PHE A 146 -8.74 2.70 33.05
C PHE A 146 -9.59 1.42 32.88
N TYR A 147 -9.05 0.19 32.83
CA TYR A 147 -9.91 -1.00 32.70
C TYR A 147 -9.48 -2.18 33.58
N LYS A 148 -10.48 -2.80 34.22
CA LYS A 148 -10.37 -3.77 35.34
C LYS A 148 -10.15 -5.22 34.86
N LYS A 149 -9.22 -5.89 35.57
CA LYS A 149 -9.08 -7.34 35.90
C LYS A 149 -8.34 -8.29 34.92
N GLN A 150 -7.27 -8.89 35.47
CA GLN A 150 -6.48 -10.09 35.07
C GLN A 150 -5.85 -10.06 33.67
N ASP A 151 -4.52 -10.15 33.56
CA ASP A 151 -3.82 -9.93 32.30
C ASP A 151 -3.46 -11.24 31.58
N LYS A 152 -4.39 -11.69 30.73
CA LYS A 152 -4.16 -12.47 29.51
C LYS A 152 -4.12 -11.53 28.29
N HIS A 153 -3.45 -10.38 28.36
CA HIS A 153 -3.75 -9.20 27.55
C HIS A 153 -3.74 -9.48 26.05
N LEU A 154 -2.73 -10.12 25.44
CA LEU A 154 -2.79 -10.37 23.98
C LEU A 154 -3.88 -11.38 23.58
N GLN A 155 -4.26 -12.32 24.45
CA GLN A 155 -5.37 -13.26 24.20
C GLN A 155 -6.75 -12.62 24.42
N ASP A 156 -6.95 -11.96 25.56
CA ASP A 156 -8.23 -11.37 25.96
C ASP A 156 -8.54 -10.07 25.20
N THR A 157 -7.51 -9.26 24.90
CA THR A 157 -7.67 -8.07 24.05
C THR A 157 -7.52 -8.38 22.56
N GLN A 158 -7.24 -9.65 22.23
CA GLN A 158 -7.07 -10.13 20.86
C GLN A 158 -6.02 -9.29 20.09
N GLY A 159 -4.80 -9.16 20.64
CA GLY A 159 -3.70 -8.40 20.05
C GLY A 159 -3.46 -6.99 20.62
N GLY A 160 -4.24 -6.54 21.61
CA GLY A 160 -3.94 -5.36 22.42
C GLY A 160 -3.73 -4.08 21.63
N ARG A 161 -2.66 -3.35 21.98
CA ARG A 161 -2.27 -2.09 21.31
C ARG A 161 -2.02 -2.26 19.80
N TYR A 162 -1.62 -3.45 19.38
CA TYR A 162 -1.23 -3.74 18.00
C TYR A 162 -2.43 -3.79 17.05
N LYS A 163 -3.64 -4.04 17.55
CA LYS A 163 -4.89 -3.89 16.77
C LYS A 163 -5.08 -2.48 16.22
N GLN A 164 -4.60 -1.47 16.93
CA GLN A 164 -4.69 -0.06 16.51
C GLN A 164 -3.55 0.34 15.57
N LYS A 165 -2.82 -0.63 14.98
CA LYS A 165 -1.65 -0.39 14.11
C LYS A 165 -0.53 0.40 14.80
N THR A 166 -0.49 0.37 16.13
CA THR A 166 0.53 1.09 16.90
C THR A 166 1.83 0.30 16.95
N VAL A 167 2.95 1.01 16.82
CA VAL A 167 4.28 0.47 17.01
C VAL A 167 4.66 0.56 18.48
N PHE A 168 5.50 -0.35 18.95
CA PHE A 168 6.05 -0.30 20.29
C PHE A 168 7.58 -0.28 20.25
N VAL A 169 8.16 0.75 20.88
CA VAL A 169 9.59 1.03 20.89
C VAL A 169 10.05 1.11 22.33
N VAL A 170 11.11 0.39 22.68
CA VAL A 170 11.73 0.40 24.00
C VAL A 170 13.24 0.55 23.80
N ASN A 171 13.78 1.69 24.21
CA ASN A 171 15.20 2.00 24.06
C ASN A 171 16.08 1.41 25.18
N ASP A 172 15.51 1.26 26.37
CA ASP A 172 16.17 0.73 27.55
C ASP A 172 15.15 -0.05 28.39
N VAL A 173 15.27 -1.37 28.37
CA VAL A 173 14.35 -2.29 29.07
C VAL A 173 14.41 -2.11 30.59
N GLU A 174 15.58 -1.82 31.16
CA GLU A 174 15.76 -1.67 32.61
C GLU A 174 15.13 -0.35 33.12
N LYS A 175 15.11 0.70 32.29
CA LYS A 175 14.48 1.99 32.62
C LYS A 175 13.02 2.12 32.19
N ALA A 176 12.49 1.17 31.43
CA ALA A 176 11.12 1.22 30.91
C ALA A 176 10.03 1.02 31.98
N GLY A 177 10.40 0.66 33.22
CA GLY A 177 9.48 0.53 34.35
C GLY A 177 8.57 -0.70 34.26
N PHE A 178 9.05 -1.78 33.61
CA PHE A 178 8.27 -3.01 33.47
C PHE A 178 8.15 -3.78 34.79
N PRO A 179 7.04 -4.52 34.99
CA PRO A 179 6.89 -5.43 36.13
C PRO A 179 7.97 -6.53 36.14
N ALA A 180 8.38 -6.99 37.33
CA ALA A 180 9.44 -7.99 37.49
C ALA A 180 9.19 -9.28 36.69
N CYS A 181 7.94 -9.75 36.67
CA CYS A 181 7.50 -10.90 35.88
C CYS A 181 7.70 -10.72 34.34
N TYR A 182 7.61 -9.49 33.82
CA TYR A 182 7.79 -9.22 32.39
C TYR A 182 9.27 -9.05 32.08
N MET A 183 10.03 -8.56 33.06
CA MET A 183 11.49 -8.55 33.00
C MET A 183 12.04 -9.98 32.91
N GLU A 184 11.49 -10.95 33.64
CA GLU A 184 11.87 -12.38 33.51
C GLU A 184 11.68 -12.92 32.08
N LEU A 185 10.59 -12.53 31.41
CA LEU A 185 10.35 -12.89 29.99
C LEU A 185 11.35 -12.20 29.05
N LEU A 186 11.59 -10.90 29.24
CA LEU A 186 12.55 -10.14 28.42
C LEU A 186 14.00 -10.62 28.65
N GLU A 187 14.34 -11.10 29.85
CA GLU A 187 15.61 -11.77 30.16
C GLU A 187 15.76 -13.07 29.37
N GLN A 188 14.70 -13.88 29.23
CA GLN A 188 14.75 -15.06 28.36
C GLN A 188 15.02 -14.68 26.89
N PHE A 189 14.61 -13.48 26.47
CA PHE A 189 14.91 -12.93 25.15
C PHE A 189 16.28 -12.23 25.06
N ASP A 190 17.03 -12.14 26.15
CA ASP A 190 18.23 -11.30 26.32
C ASP A 190 18.01 -9.83 25.90
N ALA A 191 16.77 -9.32 25.98
CA ALA A 191 16.41 -8.03 25.40
C ALA A 191 16.87 -6.85 26.27
N LYS A 192 17.74 -6.00 25.72
CA LYS A 192 18.14 -4.72 26.35
C LYS A 192 17.43 -3.51 25.73
N ALA A 193 17.06 -3.62 24.45
CA ALA A 193 16.16 -2.71 23.73
C ALA A 193 15.39 -3.49 22.66
N TYR A 194 14.19 -3.06 22.31
CA TYR A 194 13.42 -3.71 21.24
C TYR A 194 12.43 -2.80 20.53
N LEU A 195 12.12 -3.16 19.29
CA LEU A 195 11.19 -2.50 18.40
C LEU A 195 10.24 -3.54 17.82
N THR A 196 8.94 -3.35 18.01
CA THR A 196 7.90 -4.30 17.58
C THR A 196 6.83 -3.59 16.76
N VAL A 197 6.62 -4.07 15.53
CA VAL A 197 5.60 -3.56 14.60
C VAL A 197 4.58 -4.65 14.25
N PRO A 198 3.30 -4.30 14.07
CA PRO A 198 2.27 -5.27 13.72
C PRO A 198 2.23 -5.58 12.22
N ILE A 199 2.07 -6.86 11.89
CA ILE A 199 1.85 -7.36 10.53
C ILE A 199 0.34 -7.62 10.37
N PHE A 200 -0.27 -6.93 9.41
CA PHE A 200 -1.68 -7.08 9.08
C PHE A 200 -1.84 -7.84 7.77
N LYS A 201 -2.72 -8.85 7.78
CA LYS A 201 -3.24 -9.45 6.56
C LYS A 201 -4.62 -8.85 6.31
N GLU A 202 -4.76 -8.08 5.24
CA GLU A 202 -5.91 -7.19 4.99
C GLU A 202 -6.14 -6.20 6.15
N ASN A 203 -7.14 -6.45 6.99
CA ASN A 203 -7.45 -5.66 8.19
C ASN A 203 -7.42 -6.50 9.47
N LYS A 204 -6.93 -7.76 9.39
CA LYS A 204 -6.76 -8.65 10.54
C LYS A 204 -5.30 -8.68 10.96
N LEU A 205 -5.05 -8.44 12.25
CA LEU A 205 -3.73 -8.60 12.84
C LEU A 205 -3.31 -10.07 12.72
N TRP A 206 -2.22 -10.33 12.00
CA TRP A 206 -1.74 -11.68 11.72
C TRP A 206 -0.56 -12.05 12.64
N GLY A 207 0.35 -11.10 12.87
CA GLY A 207 1.55 -11.33 13.66
C GLY A 207 2.28 -10.03 14.00
N LEU A 208 3.48 -10.17 14.55
CA LEU A 208 4.37 -9.09 14.92
C LEU A 208 5.74 -9.34 14.29
N LEU A 209 6.35 -8.28 13.74
CA LEU A 209 7.76 -8.25 13.38
C LEU A 209 8.48 -7.52 14.51
N ALA A 210 9.40 -8.21 15.19
CA ALA A 210 10.12 -7.67 16.33
C ALA A 210 11.63 -7.74 16.09
N THR A 211 12.33 -6.68 16.49
CA THR A 211 13.78 -6.59 16.41
C THR A 211 14.33 -6.25 17.79
N TYR A 212 15.34 -6.99 18.23
CA TYR A 212 15.92 -6.89 19.56
C TYR A 212 17.39 -6.49 19.45
N GLN A 213 17.80 -5.58 20.33
CA GLN A 213 19.20 -5.37 20.69
C GLN A 213 19.46 -6.14 21.98
N ASN A 214 20.41 -7.06 21.93
CA ASN A 214 20.76 -7.96 23.03
C ASN A 214 22.06 -7.51 23.72
N SER A 215 22.97 -6.90 22.97
CA SER A 215 24.30 -6.50 23.41
C SER A 215 24.33 -5.23 24.26
N ALA A 216 23.41 -4.30 24.05
CA ALA A 216 23.38 -3.00 24.75
C ALA A 216 21.99 -2.35 24.68
N VAL A 217 21.80 -1.31 25.51
CA VAL A 217 20.70 -0.35 25.31
C VAL A 217 20.88 0.38 23.98
N ARG A 218 19.78 0.77 23.35
CA ARG A 218 19.79 1.34 22.00
C ARG A 218 18.68 2.37 21.85
N GLU A 219 19.01 3.56 21.38
CA GLU A 219 17.98 4.47 20.89
C GLU A 219 17.61 4.11 19.46
N TRP A 220 16.34 3.76 19.25
CA TRP A 220 15.80 3.49 17.92
C TRP A 220 15.54 4.81 17.19
N GLU A 221 16.17 4.99 16.03
CA GLU A 221 15.97 6.19 15.22
C GLU A 221 14.61 6.16 14.50
N GLU A 222 14.04 7.32 14.19
CA GLU A 222 12.73 7.44 13.52
C GLU A 222 12.69 6.71 12.16
N PHE A 223 13.80 6.72 11.42
CA PHE A 223 13.94 5.97 10.18
C PHE A 223 13.81 4.46 10.38
N GLU A 224 14.34 3.91 11.48
CA GLU A 224 14.31 2.47 11.78
C GLU A 224 12.89 2.01 12.10
N VAL A 225 12.17 2.82 12.88
CA VAL A 225 10.76 2.62 13.21
C VAL A 225 9.90 2.63 11.93
N THR A 226 10.08 3.66 11.11
CA THR A 226 9.32 3.83 9.86
C THR A 226 9.63 2.71 8.85
N SER A 227 10.90 2.32 8.73
CA SER A 227 11.32 1.21 7.86
C SER A 227 10.69 -0.11 8.27
N MET A 228 10.69 -0.43 9.57
CA MET A 228 10.03 -1.63 10.10
C MET A 228 8.53 -1.64 9.81
N GLN A 229 7.84 -0.50 9.96
CA GLN A 229 6.42 -0.41 9.61
C GLN A 229 6.16 -0.68 8.12
N GLN A 230 6.97 -0.09 7.23
CA GLN A 230 6.83 -0.31 5.79
C GLN A 230 7.06 -1.78 5.42
N ILE A 231 8.05 -2.43 6.03
CA ILE A 231 8.33 -3.86 5.84
C ILE A 231 7.16 -4.72 6.33
N ALA A 232 6.56 -4.39 7.48
CA ALA A 232 5.41 -5.12 8.00
C ALA A 232 4.16 -4.99 7.12
N VAL A 233 3.94 -3.80 6.51
CA VAL A 233 2.88 -3.59 5.52
C VAL A 233 3.16 -4.41 4.26
N LEU A 234 4.40 -4.39 3.75
CA LEU A 234 4.81 -5.15 2.58
C LEU A 234 4.57 -6.65 2.77
N LEU A 235 5.00 -7.22 3.91
CA LEU A 235 4.74 -8.61 4.27
C LEU A 235 3.25 -8.95 4.24
N GLY A 236 2.42 -8.08 4.81
CA GLY A 236 0.96 -8.24 4.83
C GLY A 236 0.34 -8.33 3.45
N VAL A 237 0.78 -7.47 2.52
CA VAL A 237 0.32 -7.47 1.12
C VAL A 237 0.83 -8.70 0.36
N SER A 238 2.11 -9.04 0.52
CA SER A 238 2.71 -10.23 -0.11
C SER A 238 1.99 -11.51 0.29
N MET A 239 1.58 -11.64 1.55
CA MET A 239 0.79 -12.78 2.04
C MET A 239 -0.54 -12.95 1.33
N GLN A 240 -1.24 -11.85 1.07
CA GLN A 240 -2.54 -11.86 0.40
C GLN A 240 -2.41 -12.29 -1.07
N GLN A 241 -1.33 -11.85 -1.73
CA GLN A 241 -1.06 -12.21 -3.12
C GLN A 241 -0.81 -13.72 -3.28
N VAL A 242 0.01 -14.32 -2.41
CA VAL A 242 0.29 -15.77 -2.45
C VAL A 242 -0.99 -16.59 -2.33
N GLU A 243 -1.84 -16.32 -1.35
CA GLU A 243 -3.09 -17.06 -1.15
C GLU A 243 -4.09 -16.87 -2.30
N THR A 244 -4.17 -15.66 -2.85
CA THR A 244 -5.06 -15.38 -4.00
C THR A 244 -4.62 -16.16 -5.22
N VAL A 245 -3.32 -16.25 -5.49
CA VAL A 245 -2.76 -17.03 -6.59
C VAL A 245 -3.00 -18.53 -6.38
N GLU A 246 -2.77 -19.06 -5.18
CA GLU A 246 -3.03 -20.48 -4.87
C GLU A 246 -4.50 -20.85 -5.10
N LYS A 247 -5.42 -19.99 -4.67
CA LYS A 247 -6.86 -20.19 -4.89
C LYS A 247 -7.21 -20.21 -6.38
N LEU A 248 -6.63 -19.31 -7.17
CA LEU A 248 -6.82 -19.26 -8.61
C LEU A 248 -6.22 -20.49 -9.32
N GLN A 249 -5.05 -20.97 -8.88
CA GLN A 249 -4.42 -22.18 -9.41
C GLN A 249 -5.26 -23.43 -9.13
N HIS A 250 -5.74 -23.60 -7.90
CA HIS A 250 -6.63 -24.71 -7.55
C HIS A 250 -7.94 -24.70 -8.36
N GLN A 251 -8.53 -23.51 -8.56
CA GLN A 251 -9.72 -23.37 -9.41
C GLN A 251 -9.43 -23.70 -10.88
N SER A 252 -8.30 -23.23 -11.42
CA SER A 252 -7.88 -23.50 -12.80
C SER A 252 -7.64 -24.99 -13.06
N GLN A 253 -6.96 -25.69 -12.14
CA GLN A 253 -6.73 -27.14 -12.24
C GLN A 253 -8.04 -27.93 -12.21
N GLY A 254 -8.99 -27.54 -11.35
CA GLY A 254 -10.32 -28.17 -11.31
C GLY A 254 -11.09 -28.00 -12.61
N MET A 255 -11.10 -26.79 -13.17
CA MET A 255 -11.75 -26.51 -14.46
C MET A 255 -11.12 -27.26 -15.64
N ALA A 256 -9.79 -27.44 -15.63
CA ALA A 256 -9.09 -28.20 -16.65
C ALA A 256 -9.48 -29.68 -16.65
N LYS A 257 -9.55 -30.33 -15.47
CA LYS A 257 -9.98 -31.74 -15.31
C LYS A 257 -11.41 -31.95 -15.84
N THR A 258 -12.33 -31.03 -15.55
CA THR A 258 -13.72 -31.09 -16.04
C THR A 258 -13.79 -30.94 -17.56
N ALA A 259 -13.07 -29.97 -18.14
CA ALA A 259 -13.08 -29.73 -19.58
C ALA A 259 -12.47 -30.87 -20.41
N GLU A 260 -11.49 -31.59 -19.85
CA GLU A 260 -10.90 -32.78 -20.48
C GLU A 260 -11.88 -33.96 -20.46
N LEU A 261 -12.53 -34.21 -19.33
CA LEU A 261 -13.53 -35.28 -19.16
C LEU A 261 -14.77 -35.09 -20.05
N ASP A 262 -15.24 -33.85 -20.21
CA ASP A 262 -16.35 -33.53 -21.13
C ASP A 262 -15.98 -33.78 -22.60
N ARG A 263 -14.74 -33.43 -23.00
CA ARG A 263 -14.25 -33.71 -24.36
C ARG A 263 -14.18 -35.21 -24.64
N ALA A 264 -13.66 -35.99 -23.69
CA ALA A 264 -13.58 -37.44 -23.83
C ALA A 264 -14.99 -38.08 -23.92
N THR A 265 -15.94 -37.61 -23.10
CA THR A 265 -17.35 -38.06 -23.14
C THR A 265 -18.01 -37.78 -24.48
N ALA A 266 -17.83 -36.58 -25.04
CA ALA A 266 -18.38 -36.21 -26.34
C ALA A 266 -17.84 -37.13 -27.47
N SER A 267 -16.55 -37.45 -27.44
CA SER A 267 -15.93 -38.36 -28.40
C SER A 267 -16.53 -39.77 -28.35
N VAL A 268 -16.82 -40.31 -27.16
CA VAL A 268 -17.46 -41.63 -27.00
C VAL A 268 -18.90 -41.60 -27.52
N VAL A 269 -19.66 -40.54 -27.22
CA VAL A 269 -21.03 -40.37 -27.73
C VAL A 269 -21.07 -40.31 -29.26
N ASP A 270 -20.13 -39.59 -29.89
CA ASP A 270 -20.04 -39.50 -31.35
C ASP A 270 -19.75 -40.86 -32.00
N LYS A 271 -18.86 -41.67 -31.40
CA LYS A 271 -18.60 -43.04 -31.86
C LYS A 271 -19.86 -43.92 -31.79
N ILE A 272 -20.61 -43.85 -30.69
CA ILE A 272 -21.84 -44.65 -30.51
C ILE A 272 -22.89 -44.28 -31.57
N ARG A 273 -23.07 -42.98 -31.86
CA ARG A 273 -24.06 -42.49 -32.83
C ARG A 273 -23.80 -42.89 -34.29
N GLN A 274 -22.55 -43.17 -34.66
CA GLN A 274 -22.19 -43.53 -36.03
C GLN A 274 -22.45 -45.01 -36.36
N LEU A 275 -22.64 -45.84 -35.34
CA LEU A 275 -22.86 -47.28 -35.49
C LEU A 275 -24.35 -47.57 -35.73
N LYS A 276 -24.62 -48.55 -36.60
CA LYS A 276 -26.00 -48.96 -36.97
C LYS A 276 -26.33 -50.40 -36.58
N ASP A 277 -25.31 -51.16 -36.17
CA ASP A 277 -25.41 -52.55 -35.76
C ASP A 277 -25.48 -52.62 -34.23
N THR A 278 -26.52 -53.29 -33.72
CA THR A 278 -26.82 -53.37 -32.29
C THR A 278 -25.69 -54.04 -31.49
N GLU A 279 -25.06 -55.08 -32.02
CA GLU A 279 -23.97 -55.80 -31.35
C GLU A 279 -22.69 -54.96 -31.31
N LEU A 280 -22.43 -54.22 -32.39
CA LEU A 280 -21.30 -53.31 -32.48
C LEU A 280 -21.47 -52.08 -31.57
N ILE A 281 -22.69 -51.57 -31.43
CA ILE A 281 -23.05 -50.50 -30.49
C ILE A 281 -22.74 -50.94 -29.04
N PHE A 282 -23.15 -52.14 -28.64
CA PHE A 282 -22.93 -52.63 -27.28
C PHE A 282 -21.45 -52.86 -26.95
N SER A 283 -20.73 -53.55 -27.83
CA SER A 283 -19.31 -53.88 -27.62
C SER A 283 -18.41 -52.63 -27.63
N THR A 284 -18.72 -51.64 -28.47
CA THR A 284 -17.99 -50.36 -28.48
C THR A 284 -18.27 -49.57 -27.20
N THR A 285 -19.53 -49.50 -26.77
CA THR A 285 -19.91 -48.74 -25.57
C THR A 285 -19.23 -49.30 -24.32
N THR A 286 -19.28 -50.62 -24.09
CA THR A 286 -18.65 -51.23 -22.91
C THR A 286 -17.14 -51.02 -22.88
N LYS A 287 -16.47 -51.09 -24.04
CA LYS A 287 -15.01 -50.89 -24.14
C LYS A 287 -14.59 -49.43 -23.90
N GLU A 288 -15.27 -48.48 -24.51
CA GLU A 288 -14.94 -47.06 -24.38
C GLU A 288 -15.24 -46.55 -22.96
N VAL A 289 -16.37 -46.94 -22.36
CA VAL A 289 -16.72 -46.57 -20.98
C VAL A 289 -15.75 -47.17 -19.97
N ARG A 290 -15.31 -48.42 -20.16
CA ARG A 290 -14.31 -49.05 -19.26
C ARG A 290 -12.98 -48.31 -19.29
N THR A 291 -12.56 -47.87 -20.48
CA THR A 291 -11.31 -47.12 -20.67
C THR A 291 -11.42 -45.71 -20.09
N LEU A 292 -12.58 -45.06 -20.26
CA LEU A 292 -12.83 -43.69 -19.80
C LEU A 292 -12.92 -43.58 -18.27
N LEU A 293 -13.51 -44.58 -17.62
CA LEU A 293 -13.66 -44.62 -16.16
C LEU A 293 -12.51 -45.35 -15.44
N ASP A 294 -11.57 -45.95 -16.17
CA ASP A 294 -10.52 -46.82 -15.62
C ASP A 294 -11.08 -47.82 -14.59
N THR A 295 -12.04 -48.62 -15.02
CA THR A 295 -12.73 -49.61 -14.19
C THR A 295 -12.39 -51.03 -14.64
N ASP A 296 -12.55 -52.00 -13.74
CA ASP A 296 -12.24 -53.39 -14.05
C ASP A 296 -13.24 -54.02 -15.03
N ARG A 297 -14.52 -53.63 -14.95
CA ARG A 297 -15.57 -54.15 -15.84
C ARG A 297 -16.62 -53.10 -16.14
N VAL A 298 -17.08 -53.08 -17.39
CA VAL A 298 -18.33 -52.44 -17.77
C VAL A 298 -19.19 -53.43 -18.53
N ALA A 299 -20.46 -53.54 -18.15
CA ALA A 299 -21.40 -54.47 -18.76
C ALA A 299 -22.75 -53.82 -19.06
N ILE A 300 -23.42 -54.29 -20.10
CA ILE A 300 -24.78 -53.92 -20.46
C ILE A 300 -25.68 -55.11 -20.16
N TYR A 301 -26.70 -54.87 -19.35
CA TYR A 301 -27.70 -55.85 -18.96
C TYR A 301 -29.06 -55.46 -19.56
N ARG A 302 -29.64 -56.36 -20.36
CA ARG A 302 -30.94 -56.14 -21.01
C ARG A 302 -32.04 -56.78 -20.19
N PHE A 303 -33.12 -56.03 -19.93
CA PHE A 303 -34.31 -56.60 -19.31
C PHE A 303 -35.13 -57.41 -20.31
N ASN A 304 -35.68 -58.52 -19.84
CA ASN A 304 -36.66 -59.35 -20.53
C ASN A 304 -38.09 -58.90 -20.15
N PRO A 305 -39.12 -59.31 -20.91
CA PRO A 305 -40.51 -58.94 -20.61
C PRO A 305 -41.03 -59.38 -19.24
N ASP A 306 -40.42 -60.42 -18.67
CA ASP A 306 -40.70 -60.92 -17.32
C ASP A 306 -39.92 -60.15 -16.22
N TRP A 307 -39.15 -59.13 -16.61
CA TRP A 307 -38.24 -58.33 -15.80
C TRP A 307 -37.00 -59.06 -15.26
N GLY A 308 -36.79 -60.32 -15.65
CA GLY A 308 -35.44 -60.91 -15.63
C GLY A 308 -34.54 -60.22 -16.65
N GLY A 309 -33.32 -60.69 -16.83
CA GLY A 309 -32.46 -60.13 -17.87
C GLY A 309 -31.19 -60.92 -18.12
N VAL A 310 -30.44 -60.47 -19.12
CA VAL A 310 -29.22 -61.12 -19.58
C VAL A 310 -28.14 -60.09 -19.86
N PHE A 311 -26.88 -60.46 -19.66
CA PHE A 311 -25.75 -59.64 -20.07
C PHE A 311 -25.57 -59.77 -21.57
N VAL A 312 -25.79 -58.67 -22.30
CA VAL A 312 -25.72 -58.65 -23.77
C VAL A 312 -24.36 -58.20 -24.28
N SER A 313 -23.58 -57.51 -23.45
CA SER A 313 -22.21 -57.13 -23.78
C SER A 313 -21.42 -56.79 -22.53
N GLU A 314 -20.13 -57.03 -22.57
CA GLU A 314 -19.20 -56.80 -21.48
C GLU A 314 -17.82 -56.43 -22.03
N SER A 315 -17.18 -55.48 -21.37
CA SER A 315 -15.74 -55.27 -21.45
C SER A 315 -15.18 -55.50 -20.05
N VAL A 316 -14.18 -56.36 -19.93
CA VAL A 316 -13.60 -56.76 -18.66
C VAL A 316 -12.07 -56.79 -18.76
N ALA A 317 -11.38 -56.34 -17.71
CA ALA A 317 -9.93 -56.39 -17.62
C ALA A 317 -9.41 -57.83 -17.50
N GLN A 318 -8.17 -58.05 -17.94
CA GLN A 318 -7.57 -59.38 -18.01
C GLN A 318 -7.41 -59.99 -16.61
N GLY A 319 -7.83 -61.25 -16.44
CA GLY A 319 -7.75 -61.98 -15.17
C GLY A 319 -9.08 -62.07 -14.41
N TRP A 320 -10.10 -61.32 -14.83
CA TRP A 320 -11.45 -61.41 -14.28
C TRP A 320 -12.35 -62.32 -15.12
N MET A 321 -13.39 -62.83 -14.47
CA MET A 321 -14.39 -63.71 -15.05
C MET A 321 -15.32 -62.93 -15.99
N SER A 322 -15.50 -63.39 -17.24
CA SER A 322 -16.54 -62.84 -18.11
C SER A 322 -17.93 -63.28 -17.63
N LEU A 323 -18.81 -62.31 -17.43
CA LEU A 323 -20.22 -62.51 -17.13
C LEU A 323 -21.01 -62.95 -18.36
N VAL A 324 -20.67 -62.43 -19.55
CA VAL A 324 -21.37 -62.78 -20.80
C VAL A 324 -21.11 -64.24 -21.18
N GLU A 325 -19.90 -64.76 -21.00
CA GLU A 325 -19.55 -66.16 -21.34
C GLU A 325 -20.02 -67.18 -20.30
N LYS A 326 -20.24 -66.75 -19.06
CA LYS A 326 -20.57 -67.65 -17.95
C LYS A 326 -22.02 -67.60 -17.47
N GLN A 327 -22.82 -66.63 -17.94
CA GLN A 327 -24.25 -66.57 -17.62
C GLN A 327 -24.99 -67.87 -17.98
N ASP A 328 -24.59 -68.58 -19.04
CA ASP A 328 -25.21 -69.85 -19.46
C ASP A 328 -24.70 -71.08 -18.68
N LYS A 329 -23.53 -70.96 -18.03
CA LYS A 329 -22.90 -72.04 -17.25
C LYS A 329 -23.22 -71.95 -15.76
N ILE A 330 -23.78 -70.83 -15.32
CA ILE A 330 -24.13 -70.55 -13.93
C ILE A 330 -25.59 -70.10 -13.95
N PRO A 331 -26.56 -71.03 -13.82
CA PRO A 331 -28.00 -70.72 -13.83
C PRO A 331 -28.35 -69.60 -12.85
N ARG A 332 -27.64 -69.51 -11.71
CA ARG A 332 -27.80 -68.46 -10.70
C ARG A 332 -27.55 -67.02 -11.17
N LEU A 333 -26.81 -66.79 -12.27
CA LEU A 333 -26.61 -65.45 -12.84
C LEU A 333 -27.80 -64.99 -13.70
N GLN A 334 -28.65 -65.93 -14.12
CA GLN A 334 -29.92 -65.68 -14.82
C GLN A 334 -31.13 -65.91 -13.89
N GLU A 335 -30.94 -66.60 -12.76
CA GLU A 335 -31.95 -66.76 -11.72
C GLU A 335 -32.17 -65.45 -10.96
N ASN A 336 -33.42 -65.30 -10.56
CA ASN A 336 -33.90 -64.15 -9.83
C ASN A 336 -33.19 -64.00 -8.46
N ILE A 337 -32.56 -62.85 -8.25
CA ILE A 337 -31.83 -62.51 -7.01
C ILE A 337 -32.80 -62.34 -5.80
N ILE A 338 -34.11 -62.39 -6.01
CA ILE A 338 -35.12 -62.37 -4.94
C ILE A 338 -35.14 -63.67 -4.11
N ASN A 339 -34.54 -64.78 -4.59
CA ASN A 339 -34.42 -65.99 -3.75
C ASN A 339 -33.36 -65.88 -2.66
N CYS A 340 -32.78 -64.70 -2.46
CA CYS A 340 -32.22 -64.30 -1.19
C CYS A 340 -33.34 -64.16 -0.16
N VAL A 341 -33.66 -65.26 0.52
CA VAL A 341 -34.70 -65.38 1.55
C VAL A 341 -34.53 -64.28 2.61
N GLY A 342 -35.27 -63.18 2.42
CA GLY A 342 -35.21 -62.04 3.33
C GLY A 342 -36.46 -61.16 3.39
N ILE A 343 -37.37 -61.20 2.40
CA ILE A 343 -38.56 -60.30 2.40
C ILE A 343 -39.89 -61.02 2.02
N GLN A 344 -39.98 -62.35 2.14
CA GLN A 344 -41.26 -63.07 1.92
C GLN A 344 -41.56 -64.21 2.91
N THR A 345 -41.23 -64.03 4.19
CA THR A 345 -41.72 -64.92 5.25
C THR A 345 -42.58 -64.14 6.23
N LEU A 346 -43.86 -63.99 5.91
CA LEU A 346 -44.88 -63.90 6.95
C LEU A 346 -46.08 -64.85 6.75
N PHE A 347 -46.41 -65.32 5.55
CA PHE A 347 -47.41 -66.39 5.33
C PHE A 347 -47.04 -67.09 4.01
N THR A 348 -46.93 -68.42 3.85
CA THR A 348 -47.79 -69.50 4.32
C THR A 348 -47.11 -70.86 4.10
N ALA A 349 -47.44 -71.83 4.94
CA ALA A 349 -46.99 -73.22 4.86
C ALA A 349 -47.56 -74.00 3.66
N ASN A 350 -46.77 -74.99 3.22
CA ASN A 350 -47.16 -76.26 2.58
C ASN A 350 -47.89 -76.26 1.23
N GLN A 351 -47.19 -76.70 0.16
CA GLN A 351 -47.45 -77.94 -0.60
C GLN A 351 -46.51 -78.09 -1.82
N LYS A 352 -46.13 -79.34 -2.14
CA LYS A 352 -45.29 -79.80 -3.27
C LYS A 352 -46.07 -79.77 -4.62
N PRO A 353 -45.60 -80.45 -5.70
CA PRO A 353 -44.54 -80.11 -6.66
C PRO A 353 -45.09 -80.10 -8.11
N ASP A 354 -44.88 -79.04 -8.89
CA ASP A 354 -45.00 -79.18 -10.35
C ASP A 354 -44.25 -78.06 -11.08
N GLY A 355 -43.67 -78.39 -12.21
CA GLY A 355 -42.78 -77.54 -13.01
C GLY A 355 -43.45 -76.28 -13.52
N LYS A 356 -43.34 -75.19 -12.75
CA LYS A 356 -43.72 -73.85 -13.19
C LYS A 356 -42.54 -72.90 -13.01
N GLN A 357 -42.18 -72.26 -14.14
CA GLN A 357 -41.35 -71.06 -14.17
C GLN A 357 -41.79 -70.11 -13.07
N VAL A 358 -40.82 -69.70 -12.24
CA VAL A 358 -41.05 -68.81 -11.11
C VAL A 358 -40.77 -67.39 -11.56
N ASN A 359 -41.84 -66.58 -11.59
CA ASN A 359 -41.86 -65.19 -12.04
C ASN A 359 -41.29 -64.23 -10.98
N ASP A 360 -40.59 -63.19 -11.43
CA ASP A 360 -40.07 -62.11 -10.60
C ASP A 360 -41.17 -61.20 -10.06
N SER A 361 -41.35 -61.14 -8.74
CA SER A 361 -42.40 -60.32 -8.11
C SER A 361 -41.91 -58.97 -7.54
N TYR A 362 -40.61 -58.66 -7.50
CA TYR A 362 -40.12 -57.35 -6.99
C TYR A 362 -39.87 -56.35 -8.13
N MET A 363 -39.23 -56.79 -9.22
CA MET A 363 -39.10 -55.96 -10.43
C MET A 363 -40.45 -55.83 -11.16
N GLN A 364 -41.34 -56.84 -11.10
CA GLN A 364 -42.70 -56.72 -11.64
C GLN A 364 -43.64 -55.87 -10.76
N ALA A 365 -43.59 -55.98 -9.43
CA ALA A 365 -44.43 -55.16 -8.55
C ALA A 365 -44.11 -53.67 -8.70
N ASN A 366 -42.83 -53.34 -8.94
CA ASN A 366 -42.37 -51.96 -9.09
C ASN A 366 -42.07 -51.55 -10.54
N GLN A 367 -42.32 -52.42 -11.53
CA GLN A 367 -42.03 -52.20 -12.96
C GLN A 367 -40.67 -51.50 -13.20
N GLY A 368 -39.59 -52.04 -12.62
CA GLY A 368 -38.24 -51.47 -12.72
C GLY A 368 -37.76 -50.60 -11.54
N GLY A 369 -38.52 -50.46 -10.45
CA GLY A 369 -38.05 -49.83 -9.21
C GLY A 369 -37.67 -48.35 -9.36
N GLU A 370 -36.69 -47.85 -8.60
CA GLU A 370 -36.24 -46.44 -8.64
C GLU A 370 -35.32 -46.11 -9.85
N LEU A 371 -34.98 -47.10 -10.71
CA LEU A 371 -34.37 -46.87 -12.03
C LEU A 371 -35.34 -46.17 -13.00
N ARG A 372 -36.65 -46.26 -12.76
CA ARG A 372 -37.70 -45.58 -13.53
C ARG A 372 -37.64 -44.05 -13.40
N ASP A 373 -37.06 -43.54 -12.31
CA ASP A 373 -36.85 -42.12 -12.06
C ASP A 373 -35.63 -41.54 -12.79
N ARG A 374 -34.97 -42.31 -13.69
CA ARG A 374 -33.70 -41.94 -14.35
C ARG A 374 -32.55 -41.67 -13.36
N LYS A 375 -32.59 -42.28 -12.18
CA LYS A 375 -31.55 -42.14 -11.16
C LYS A 375 -30.45 -43.19 -11.32
N ALA A 376 -29.22 -42.77 -11.10
CA ALA A 376 -28.07 -43.66 -11.03
C ALA A 376 -27.98 -44.32 -9.65
N TYR A 377 -27.47 -45.55 -9.61
CA TYR A 377 -27.25 -46.35 -8.42
C TYR A 377 -25.77 -46.55 -8.19
N VAL A 378 -25.29 -46.08 -7.05
CA VAL A 378 -23.87 -46.09 -6.73
C VAL A 378 -23.68 -46.77 -5.39
N ARG A 379 -22.71 -47.70 -5.32
CA ARG A 379 -22.26 -48.34 -4.08
C ARG A 379 -20.76 -48.39 -4.07
N SER A 380 -20.17 -47.72 -3.09
CA SER A 380 -18.72 -47.63 -2.93
C SER A 380 -18.11 -48.87 -2.28
N ASP A 381 -18.90 -49.61 -1.52
CA ASP A 381 -18.53 -50.89 -0.89
C ASP A 381 -19.77 -51.77 -0.73
N ILE A 382 -19.85 -52.87 -1.47
CA ILE A 382 -21.01 -53.76 -1.43
C ILE A 382 -21.16 -54.52 -0.10
N HIS A 383 -20.06 -54.78 0.62
CA HIS A 383 -20.07 -55.54 1.89
C HIS A 383 -20.48 -54.67 3.07
N ASN A 384 -20.37 -53.35 2.94
CA ASN A 384 -20.76 -52.36 3.95
C ASN A 384 -22.04 -51.57 3.59
N SER A 385 -22.82 -52.05 2.61
CA SER A 385 -24.01 -51.36 2.09
C SER A 385 -25.35 -51.81 2.69
N GLY A 386 -25.32 -52.66 3.73
CA GLY A 386 -26.53 -53.17 4.38
C GLY A 386 -27.37 -54.13 3.52
N PHE A 387 -26.75 -54.74 2.50
CA PHE A 387 -27.39 -55.74 1.64
C PHE A 387 -27.55 -57.09 2.36
N SER A 388 -28.48 -57.91 1.90
CA SER A 388 -28.64 -59.28 2.42
C SER A 388 -27.45 -60.14 2.00
N ASP A 389 -27.06 -61.10 2.85
CA ASP A 389 -25.89 -61.97 2.59
C ASP A 389 -25.96 -62.66 1.23
N CYS A 390 -27.15 -63.11 0.81
CA CYS A 390 -27.32 -63.72 -0.49
C CYS A 390 -27.20 -62.71 -1.66
N TYR A 391 -27.59 -61.45 -1.49
CA TYR A 391 -27.38 -60.42 -2.53
C TYR A 391 -25.87 -60.14 -2.70
N VAL A 392 -25.14 -60.10 -1.59
CA VAL A 392 -23.68 -59.94 -1.59
C VAL A 392 -22.99 -61.15 -2.23
N GLU A 393 -23.46 -62.38 -1.98
CA GLU A 393 -22.94 -63.59 -2.64
C GLU A 393 -23.07 -63.55 -4.18
N VAL A 394 -24.14 -62.95 -4.71
CA VAL A 394 -24.32 -62.77 -6.16
C VAL A 394 -23.36 -61.72 -6.71
N LEU A 395 -23.19 -60.59 -6.01
CA LEU A 395 -22.22 -59.56 -6.40
C LEU A 395 -20.77 -60.05 -6.28
N ASP A 396 -20.46 -60.91 -5.31
CA ASP A 396 -19.16 -61.58 -5.18
C ASP A 396 -18.93 -62.61 -6.30
N GLN A 397 -19.97 -63.27 -6.80
CA GLN A 397 -19.88 -64.09 -8.03
C GLN A 397 -19.62 -63.24 -9.26
N TYR A 398 -20.18 -62.02 -9.31
CA TYR A 398 -19.74 -61.02 -10.28
C TYR A 398 -18.32 -60.54 -10.00
N GLN A 399 -17.70 -60.83 -8.86
CA GLN A 399 -16.42 -60.28 -8.42
C GLN A 399 -16.46 -58.76 -8.26
N ALA A 400 -17.64 -58.16 -8.12
CA ALA A 400 -17.81 -56.74 -7.86
C ALA A 400 -17.50 -56.45 -6.40
N LYS A 401 -16.81 -55.33 -6.13
CA LYS A 401 -16.59 -54.78 -4.79
C LYS A 401 -17.20 -53.40 -4.63
N ALA A 402 -17.32 -52.66 -5.74
CA ALA A 402 -18.08 -51.42 -5.85
C ALA A 402 -18.73 -51.35 -7.24
N TYR A 403 -19.84 -50.62 -7.39
CA TYR A 403 -20.47 -50.43 -8.69
C TYR A 403 -21.20 -49.09 -8.84
N ALA A 404 -21.29 -48.64 -10.09
CA ALA A 404 -22.18 -47.58 -10.53
C ALA A 404 -23.05 -48.11 -11.69
N ILE A 405 -24.36 -48.03 -11.53
CA ILE A 405 -25.35 -48.54 -12.48
C ILE A 405 -26.26 -47.38 -12.90
N VAL A 406 -26.48 -47.24 -14.20
CA VAL A 406 -27.40 -46.24 -14.76
C VAL A 406 -28.42 -46.91 -15.67
N PRO A 407 -29.66 -46.41 -15.73
CA PRO A 407 -30.69 -46.96 -16.60
C PRO A 407 -30.44 -46.57 -18.07
N ILE A 408 -30.76 -47.49 -18.98
CA ILE A 408 -30.79 -47.26 -20.43
C ILE A 408 -32.25 -47.19 -20.85
N PHE A 409 -32.67 -46.07 -21.43
CA PHE A 409 -34.04 -45.87 -21.93
C PHE A 409 -34.10 -45.89 -23.46
N GLN A 410 -34.98 -46.73 -24.01
CA GLN A 410 -35.33 -46.70 -25.43
C GLN A 410 -36.68 -45.98 -25.57
N GLY A 411 -36.65 -44.71 -26.01
CA GLY A 411 -37.81 -43.83 -25.97
C GLY A 411 -38.30 -43.56 -24.55
N GLN A 412 -39.50 -44.04 -24.21
CA GLN A 412 -40.06 -43.95 -22.85
C GLN A 412 -39.96 -45.28 -22.07
N GLN A 413 -39.46 -46.35 -22.69
CA GLN A 413 -39.35 -47.66 -22.06
C GLN A 413 -37.96 -47.86 -21.46
N LEU A 414 -37.91 -48.30 -20.20
CA LEU A 414 -36.66 -48.77 -19.58
C LEU A 414 -36.24 -50.07 -20.27
N TRP A 415 -35.13 -50.02 -21.00
CA TRP A 415 -34.67 -51.10 -21.87
C TRP A 415 -33.68 -52.02 -21.16
N GLY A 416 -32.81 -51.44 -20.34
CA GLY A 416 -31.75 -52.17 -19.65
C GLY A 416 -30.98 -51.26 -18.70
N MET A 417 -29.79 -51.69 -18.32
CA MET A 417 -28.89 -50.93 -17.46
C MET A 417 -27.45 -51.05 -17.93
N LEU A 418 -26.70 -49.96 -17.80
CA LEU A 418 -25.26 -49.90 -18.02
C LEU A 418 -24.58 -49.88 -16.65
N ALA A 419 -23.72 -50.85 -16.40
CA ALA A 419 -23.10 -51.07 -15.10
C ALA A 419 -21.58 -51.03 -15.22
N ALA A 420 -20.94 -50.20 -14.40
CA ALA A 420 -19.50 -50.16 -14.20
C ALA A 420 -19.16 -50.75 -12.83
N PHE A 421 -18.17 -51.64 -12.77
CA PHE A 421 -17.77 -52.37 -11.58
C PHE A 421 -16.27 -52.18 -11.31
N GLU A 422 -15.92 -51.99 -10.03
CA GLU A 422 -14.57 -52.17 -9.53
C GLU A 422 -14.48 -53.54 -8.85
N ASN A 423 -13.53 -54.36 -9.28
CA ASN A 423 -13.38 -55.73 -8.80
C ASN A 423 -12.20 -55.87 -7.83
N ARG A 424 -11.23 -54.96 -7.89
CA ARG A 424 -10.03 -54.94 -7.04
C ARG A 424 -10.31 -54.49 -5.59
N GLY A 425 -11.34 -53.68 -5.35
CA GLY A 425 -11.65 -53.15 -4.02
C GLY A 425 -12.80 -52.15 -4.00
N THR A 426 -12.96 -51.47 -2.88
CA THR A 426 -13.95 -50.40 -2.72
C THR A 426 -13.56 -49.18 -3.55
N ARG A 427 -14.55 -48.46 -4.11
CA ARG A 427 -14.33 -47.28 -4.94
C ARG A 427 -15.37 -46.22 -4.63
N GLU A 428 -14.93 -45.04 -4.21
CA GLU A 428 -15.82 -43.87 -4.17
C GLU A 428 -15.99 -43.34 -5.59
N TRP A 429 -17.24 -43.29 -6.06
CA TRP A 429 -17.56 -42.78 -7.39
C TRP A 429 -17.79 -41.27 -7.33
N GLU A 430 -17.00 -40.49 -8.08
CA GLU A 430 -17.19 -39.05 -8.17
C GLU A 430 -18.52 -38.74 -8.89
N GLN A 431 -19.21 -37.68 -8.48
CA GLN A 431 -20.49 -37.28 -9.10
C GLN A 431 -20.35 -36.99 -10.62
N LEU A 432 -19.15 -36.56 -11.05
CA LEU A 432 -18.80 -36.37 -12.46
C LEU A 432 -18.78 -37.70 -13.23
N GLU A 433 -18.25 -38.79 -12.65
CA GLU A 433 -18.21 -40.11 -13.28
C GLU A 433 -19.61 -40.69 -13.48
N VAL A 434 -20.48 -40.51 -12.47
CA VAL A 434 -21.86 -40.99 -12.50
C VAL A 434 -22.69 -40.21 -13.52
N SER A 435 -22.53 -38.89 -13.56
CA SER A 435 -23.16 -38.02 -14.57
C SER A 435 -22.75 -38.38 -16.00
N LEU A 436 -21.46 -38.65 -16.21
CA LEU A 436 -20.91 -39.13 -17.47
C LEU A 436 -21.51 -40.46 -17.89
N LEU A 437 -21.54 -41.43 -16.98
CA LEU A 437 -22.09 -42.77 -17.24
C LEU A 437 -23.57 -42.66 -17.65
N SER A 438 -24.32 -41.76 -17.01
CA SER A 438 -25.73 -41.49 -17.29
C SER A 438 -25.93 -40.86 -18.68
N ARG A 439 -25.09 -39.87 -19.04
CA ARG A 439 -25.09 -39.26 -20.38
C ARG A 439 -24.81 -40.28 -21.49
N ILE A 440 -23.88 -41.21 -21.27
CA ILE A 440 -23.58 -42.27 -22.24
C ILE A 440 -24.75 -43.24 -22.36
N ALA A 441 -25.39 -43.62 -21.25
CA ALA A 441 -26.55 -44.51 -21.26
C ALA A 441 -27.78 -43.90 -21.98
N ASP A 442 -28.03 -42.60 -21.80
CA ASP A 442 -29.08 -41.88 -22.54
C ASP A 442 -28.82 -41.93 -24.06
N GLN A 443 -27.57 -41.72 -24.49
CA GLN A 443 -27.20 -41.74 -25.91
C GLN A 443 -27.23 -43.15 -26.50
N LEU A 444 -26.82 -44.15 -25.73
CA LEU A 444 -26.97 -45.56 -26.09
C LEU A 444 -28.44 -45.91 -26.34
N GLY A 445 -29.34 -45.46 -25.46
CA GLY A 445 -30.78 -45.67 -25.61
C GLY A 445 -31.37 -45.11 -26.91
N ILE A 446 -30.92 -43.91 -27.31
CA ILE A 446 -31.30 -43.29 -28.59
C ILE A 446 -30.75 -44.10 -29.78
N ALA A 447 -29.48 -44.52 -29.72
CA ALA A 447 -28.86 -45.32 -30.78
C ALA A 447 -29.56 -46.67 -30.98
N LEU A 448 -30.00 -47.32 -29.89
CA LEU A 448 -30.77 -48.56 -29.94
C LEU A 448 -32.15 -48.38 -30.59
N GLN A 449 -32.84 -47.28 -30.27
CA GLN A 449 -34.11 -46.95 -30.89
C GLN A 449 -33.99 -46.79 -32.41
N GLN A 450 -32.88 -46.19 -32.86
CA GLN A 450 -32.60 -46.01 -34.28
C GLN A 450 -32.27 -47.35 -34.97
N ALA A 451 -31.47 -48.21 -34.34
CA ALA A 451 -31.11 -49.51 -34.87
C ALA A 451 -32.33 -50.44 -35.01
N GLU A 452 -33.19 -50.52 -33.98
CA GLU A 452 -34.42 -51.33 -34.02
C GLU A 452 -35.42 -50.83 -35.05
N TYR A 453 -35.57 -49.50 -35.20
CA TYR A 453 -36.45 -48.92 -36.21
C TYR A 453 -36.00 -49.28 -37.64
N LEU A 454 -34.69 -49.29 -37.89
CA LEU A 454 -34.09 -49.72 -39.16
C LEU A 454 -34.28 -51.22 -39.42
N GLU A 455 -34.15 -52.07 -38.40
CA GLU A 455 -34.33 -53.52 -38.50
C GLU A 455 -35.80 -53.89 -38.75
N LYS A 456 -36.74 -53.19 -38.11
CA LYS A 456 -38.19 -53.38 -38.29
C LYS A 456 -38.67 -52.99 -39.70
N LEU A 457 -38.07 -51.95 -40.29
CA LEU A 457 -38.27 -51.58 -41.70
C LEU A 457 -37.76 -52.66 -42.66
N GLN A 458 -36.67 -53.35 -42.32
CA GLN A 458 -36.11 -54.44 -43.13
C GLN A 458 -36.93 -55.74 -42.98
N ALA A 459 -37.44 -56.04 -41.78
CA ALA A 459 -38.25 -57.24 -41.50
C ALA A 459 -39.66 -57.19 -42.12
N GLN A 460 -40.27 -55.99 -42.23
CA GLN A 460 -41.59 -55.82 -42.88
C GLN A 460 -41.56 -55.92 -44.41
N SER A 461 -40.37 -55.89 -45.03
CA SER A 461 -40.17 -55.99 -46.48
C SER A 461 -40.39 -57.41 -47.06
N LEU A 462 -40.60 -58.44 -46.23
CA LEU A 462 -40.56 -59.86 -46.62
C LEU A 462 -41.92 -60.59 -46.59
N GLN A 463 -43.05 -59.90 -46.35
CA GLN A 463 -44.38 -60.54 -46.21
C GLN A 463 -45.53 -60.00 -47.13
N VAL A 464 -45.26 -59.35 -48.25
CA VAL A 464 -46.34 -58.89 -49.16
C VAL A 464 -46.18 -59.43 -50.58
N VAL A 465 -46.71 -60.62 -50.87
CA VAL A 465 -46.77 -61.19 -52.23
C VAL A 465 -48.19 -61.57 -52.69
N GLU A 466 -49.21 -61.58 -51.83
CA GLU A 466 -50.60 -61.93 -52.21
C GLU A 466 -51.58 -60.74 -52.32
N ALA A 467 -51.10 -59.49 -52.33
CA ALA A 467 -51.95 -58.29 -52.53
C ALA A 467 -51.58 -57.43 -53.77
N GLY A 468 -50.88 -58.01 -54.75
CA GLY A 468 -50.28 -57.28 -55.89
C GLY A 468 -51.25 -56.59 -56.86
N ALA A 469 -52.56 -56.83 -56.78
CA ALA A 469 -53.54 -56.18 -57.65
C ALA A 469 -54.11 -54.86 -57.09
N ARG A 470 -54.03 -54.61 -55.77
CA ARG A 470 -54.36 -53.30 -55.17
C ARG A 470 -53.13 -52.38 -55.05
N GLU A 471 -51.93 -52.97 -55.02
CA GLU A 471 -50.68 -52.23 -54.89
C GLU A 471 -50.30 -51.46 -56.16
N LYS A 472 -50.72 -51.90 -57.36
CA LYS A 472 -50.33 -51.23 -58.61
C LYS A 472 -50.94 -49.82 -58.75
N GLU A 473 -52.21 -49.64 -58.37
CA GLU A 473 -52.86 -48.31 -58.33
C GLU A 473 -52.35 -47.45 -57.16
N ALA A 474 -52.14 -48.06 -55.98
CA ALA A 474 -51.57 -47.36 -54.82
C ALA A 474 -50.11 -46.95 -55.05
N LYS A 475 -49.30 -47.73 -55.76
CA LYS A 475 -47.89 -47.46 -56.07
C LYS A 475 -47.71 -46.42 -57.17
N GLU A 476 -48.61 -46.36 -58.15
CA GLU A 476 -48.66 -45.24 -59.11
C GLU A 476 -49.12 -43.93 -58.45
N TYR A 477 -50.07 -44.00 -57.51
CA TYR A 477 -50.46 -42.87 -56.67
C TYR A 477 -49.32 -42.42 -55.75
N LEU A 478 -48.70 -43.34 -54.99
CA LEU A 478 -47.53 -43.08 -54.14
C LEU A 478 -46.33 -42.58 -54.94
N GLN A 479 -46.06 -43.08 -56.15
CA GLN A 479 -45.00 -42.54 -57.01
C GLN A 479 -45.28 -41.10 -57.44
N LYS A 480 -46.51 -40.78 -57.86
CA LYS A 480 -46.89 -39.40 -58.23
C LYS A 480 -46.90 -38.47 -57.03
N ALA A 481 -47.38 -38.93 -55.88
CA ALA A 481 -47.42 -38.16 -54.63
C ALA A 481 -46.00 -37.98 -54.03
N ALA A 482 -45.14 -38.99 -54.08
CA ALA A 482 -43.73 -38.89 -53.69
C ALA A 482 -42.93 -38.00 -54.66
N MET A 483 -43.19 -38.04 -55.97
CA MET A 483 -42.61 -37.09 -56.93
C MET A 483 -43.08 -35.66 -56.68
N ARG A 484 -44.35 -35.45 -56.29
CA ARG A 484 -44.85 -34.13 -55.87
C ARG A 484 -44.20 -33.67 -54.56
N LEU A 485 -44.01 -34.55 -53.59
CA LEU A 485 -43.30 -34.26 -52.35
C LEU A 485 -41.84 -33.87 -52.64
N LEU A 486 -41.11 -34.69 -53.42
CA LEU A 486 -39.74 -34.39 -53.86
C LEU A 486 -39.65 -33.09 -54.65
N SER A 487 -40.63 -32.80 -55.51
CA SER A 487 -40.75 -31.53 -56.22
C SER A 487 -41.00 -30.35 -55.28
N ALA A 488 -41.75 -30.54 -54.19
CA ALA A 488 -42.00 -29.52 -53.18
C ALA A 488 -40.81 -29.33 -52.22
N VAL A 489 -39.96 -30.35 -52.08
CA VAL A 489 -38.74 -30.33 -51.25
C VAL A 489 -37.58 -29.66 -51.98
N ARG A 490 -37.49 -29.81 -53.31
CA ARG A 490 -36.37 -29.31 -54.12
C ARG A 490 -36.04 -27.82 -53.92
N PRO A 491 -37.02 -26.89 -53.90
CA PRO A 491 -36.73 -25.47 -53.66
C PRO A 491 -36.11 -25.19 -52.28
N ALA A 492 -36.42 -26.02 -51.27
CA ALA A 492 -35.80 -25.86 -49.94
C ALA A 492 -34.34 -26.29 -49.91
N LEU A 493 -33.94 -27.24 -50.75
CA LEU A 493 -32.53 -27.60 -50.94
C LEU A 493 -31.73 -26.46 -51.57
N ASP A 494 -32.39 -25.62 -52.37
CA ASP A 494 -31.83 -24.40 -52.94
C ASP A 494 -31.93 -23.18 -51.99
N GLY A 495 -32.41 -23.39 -50.76
CA GLY A 495 -32.47 -22.37 -49.69
C GLY A 495 -33.83 -21.69 -49.51
N ASP A 496 -34.89 -22.04 -50.25
CA ASP A 496 -36.23 -21.46 -50.04
C ASP A 496 -36.99 -22.18 -48.91
N LEU A 497 -36.96 -21.59 -47.70
CA LEU A 497 -37.63 -22.14 -46.50
C LEU A 497 -39.10 -21.71 -46.38
N THR A 498 -39.62 -20.95 -47.35
CA THR A 498 -41.03 -20.52 -47.39
C THR A 498 -41.94 -21.55 -48.04
N VAL A 499 -41.35 -22.48 -48.81
CA VAL A 499 -42.12 -23.53 -49.49
C VAL A 499 -42.75 -24.48 -48.48
N ARG A 500 -43.91 -25.03 -48.85
CA ARG A 500 -44.63 -26.01 -48.04
C ARG A 500 -45.01 -27.20 -48.91
N ALA A 501 -44.80 -28.39 -48.37
CA ALA A 501 -45.31 -29.60 -48.98
C ALA A 501 -46.84 -29.65 -48.80
N PRO A 502 -47.61 -30.01 -49.84
CA PRO A 502 -49.07 -30.12 -49.74
C PRO A 502 -49.44 -31.24 -48.77
N LEU A 503 -50.41 -30.96 -47.89
CA LEU A 503 -50.93 -31.92 -46.91
C LEU A 503 -51.98 -32.84 -47.56
N SER A 504 -51.89 -34.13 -47.27
CA SER A 504 -52.86 -35.17 -47.64
C SER A 504 -53.27 -35.97 -46.40
N GLU A 505 -54.38 -36.71 -46.46
CA GLU A 505 -54.87 -37.52 -45.32
C GLU A 505 -54.19 -38.91 -45.22
N ASP A 506 -53.20 -39.17 -46.07
CA ASP A 506 -52.48 -40.45 -46.17
C ASP A 506 -51.12 -40.42 -45.44
N GLU A 507 -50.38 -41.52 -45.50
CA GLU A 507 -49.06 -41.68 -44.86
C GLU A 507 -48.03 -40.66 -45.38
N LEU A 508 -48.18 -40.17 -46.63
CA LEU A 508 -47.36 -39.10 -47.20
C LEU A 508 -47.69 -37.72 -46.62
N GLY A 509 -48.93 -37.52 -46.16
CA GLY A 509 -49.34 -36.32 -45.43
C GLY A 509 -48.63 -36.16 -44.10
N THR A 510 -48.38 -37.27 -43.38
CA THR A 510 -47.61 -37.25 -42.11
C THR A 510 -46.14 -36.88 -42.37
N ILE A 511 -45.57 -37.33 -43.48
CA ILE A 511 -44.21 -36.96 -43.90
C ILE A 511 -44.16 -35.49 -44.34
N ALA A 512 -45.16 -35.02 -45.09
CA ALA A 512 -45.30 -33.62 -45.49
C ALA A 512 -45.44 -32.70 -44.27
N ASP A 513 -46.17 -33.12 -43.23
CA ASP A 513 -46.33 -32.38 -41.98
C ASP A 513 -45.03 -32.34 -41.17
N ALA A 514 -44.36 -33.48 -40.97
CA ALA A 514 -43.05 -33.52 -40.31
C ALA A 514 -42.02 -32.66 -41.08
N TYR A 515 -42.03 -32.71 -42.40
CA TYR A 515 -41.19 -31.88 -43.26
C TYR A 515 -41.50 -30.38 -43.10
N ASN A 516 -42.77 -29.98 -43.16
CA ASN A 516 -43.20 -28.60 -42.95
C ASN A 516 -42.80 -28.08 -41.56
N ASN A 517 -42.93 -28.92 -40.52
CA ASN A 517 -42.49 -28.60 -39.16
C ASN A 517 -40.96 -28.45 -39.07
N THR A 518 -40.18 -29.31 -39.72
CA THR A 518 -38.71 -29.15 -39.79
C THR A 518 -38.31 -27.89 -40.56
N LEU A 519 -38.97 -27.58 -41.68
CA LEU A 519 -38.75 -26.32 -42.42
C LEU A 519 -39.09 -25.09 -41.57
N GLN A 520 -40.15 -25.17 -40.76
CA GLN A 520 -40.53 -24.10 -39.86
C GLN A 520 -39.50 -23.92 -38.73
N ALA A 521 -39.00 -25.01 -38.16
CA ALA A 521 -37.92 -24.96 -37.17
C ALA A 521 -36.63 -24.40 -37.77
N LEU A 522 -36.23 -24.84 -38.97
CA LEU A 522 -35.07 -24.33 -39.70
C LEU A 522 -35.23 -22.86 -40.06
N ARG A 523 -36.41 -22.44 -40.55
CA ARG A 523 -36.72 -21.03 -40.82
C ARG A 523 -36.54 -20.19 -39.54
N GLN A 524 -37.04 -20.68 -38.41
CA GLN A 524 -36.92 -19.97 -37.14
C GLN A 524 -35.46 -19.86 -36.66
N ILE A 525 -34.67 -20.92 -36.84
CA ILE A 525 -33.22 -20.92 -36.55
C ILE A 525 -32.51 -19.91 -37.45
N VAL A 526 -32.76 -19.91 -38.76
CA VAL A 526 -32.14 -18.95 -39.69
C VAL A 526 -32.50 -17.52 -39.34
N ILE A 527 -33.76 -17.23 -39.00
CA ILE A 527 -34.18 -15.89 -38.53
C ILE A 527 -33.45 -15.50 -37.25
N GLN A 528 -33.32 -16.43 -36.28
CA GLN A 528 -32.58 -16.18 -35.05
C GLN A 528 -31.09 -15.94 -35.29
N VAL A 529 -30.47 -16.71 -36.19
CA VAL A 529 -29.06 -16.54 -36.57
C VAL A 529 -28.83 -15.21 -37.28
N GLN A 530 -29.70 -14.82 -38.21
CA GLN A 530 -29.65 -13.51 -38.87
C GLN A 530 -29.78 -12.38 -37.85
N ALA A 531 -30.75 -12.45 -36.94
CA ALA A 531 -30.94 -11.44 -35.90
C ALA A 531 -29.75 -11.36 -34.93
N ALA A 532 -29.21 -12.51 -34.50
CA ALA A 532 -28.05 -12.56 -33.62
C ALA A 532 -26.79 -12.01 -34.30
N ALA A 533 -26.51 -12.41 -35.54
CA ALA A 533 -25.38 -11.91 -36.31
C ALA A 533 -25.48 -10.39 -36.54
N GLN A 534 -26.68 -9.87 -36.83
CA GLN A 534 -26.88 -8.43 -36.96
C GLN A 534 -26.65 -7.67 -35.64
N GLN A 535 -27.08 -8.23 -34.51
CA GLN A 535 -26.79 -7.66 -33.20
C GLN A 535 -25.29 -7.68 -32.87
N VAL A 536 -24.57 -8.74 -33.23
CA VAL A 536 -23.11 -8.83 -33.03
C VAL A 536 -22.39 -7.80 -33.89
N ALA A 537 -22.74 -7.65 -35.17
CA ALA A 537 -22.15 -6.64 -36.05
C ALA A 537 -22.37 -5.22 -35.49
N GLN A 538 -23.62 -4.88 -35.14
CA GLN A 538 -23.96 -3.55 -34.62
C GLN A 538 -23.22 -3.23 -33.31
N LYS A 539 -23.19 -4.18 -32.36
CA LYS A 539 -22.48 -4.00 -31.08
C LYS A 539 -20.97 -3.92 -31.27
N SER A 540 -20.42 -4.64 -32.25
CA SER A 540 -19.00 -4.59 -32.58
C SER A 540 -18.60 -3.24 -33.15
N ASP A 541 -19.40 -2.68 -34.07
CA ASP A 541 -19.19 -1.34 -34.63
C ASP A 541 -19.28 -0.25 -33.55
N GLN A 542 -20.27 -0.36 -32.65
CA GLN A 542 -20.42 0.56 -31.52
C GLN A 542 -19.21 0.47 -30.54
N SER A 543 -18.73 -0.74 -30.27
CA SER A 543 -17.56 -0.95 -29.40
C SER A 543 -16.29 -0.41 -30.05
N ASN A 544 -16.12 -0.60 -31.36
CA ASN A 544 -15.01 -0.05 -32.13
C ASN A 544 -14.98 1.48 -32.11
N ALA A 545 -16.14 2.14 -32.26
CA ALA A 545 -16.24 3.60 -32.12
C ALA A 545 -15.86 4.07 -30.70
N SER A 546 -16.30 3.35 -29.66
CA SER A 546 -15.96 3.66 -28.27
C SER A 546 -14.46 3.51 -28.00
N LEU A 547 -13.82 2.49 -28.55
CA LEU A 547 -12.37 2.25 -28.43
C LEU A 547 -11.52 3.30 -29.16
N SER A 548 -11.98 3.77 -30.32
CA SER A 548 -11.35 4.90 -31.02
C SER A 548 -11.40 6.18 -30.16
N GLY A 549 -12.55 6.44 -29.52
CA GLY A 549 -12.69 7.52 -28.54
C GLY A 549 -11.74 7.37 -27.36
N LEU A 550 -11.64 6.17 -26.78
CA LEU A 550 -10.72 5.87 -25.68
C LEU A 550 -9.25 6.05 -26.08
N THR A 551 -8.88 5.64 -27.29
CA THR A 551 -7.53 5.82 -27.84
C THR A 551 -7.16 7.30 -27.94
N THR A 552 -8.10 8.13 -28.41
CA THR A 552 -7.93 9.58 -28.55
C THR A 552 -7.80 10.25 -27.18
N LEU A 553 -8.66 9.89 -26.22
CA LEU A 553 -8.60 10.40 -24.84
C LEU A 553 -7.30 10.02 -24.14
N ALA A 554 -6.83 8.78 -24.32
CA ALA A 554 -5.58 8.33 -23.74
C ALA A 554 -4.36 9.08 -24.33
N GLN A 555 -4.36 9.37 -25.64
CA GLN A 555 -3.33 10.19 -26.27
C GLN A 555 -3.37 11.64 -25.76
N GLN A 556 -4.56 12.22 -25.64
CA GLN A 556 -4.74 13.56 -25.08
C GLN A 556 -4.25 13.63 -23.64
N GLN A 557 -4.60 12.64 -22.81
CA GLN A 557 -4.12 12.55 -21.43
C GLN A 557 -2.59 12.45 -21.38
N SER A 558 -1.94 11.67 -22.25
CA SER A 558 -0.47 11.62 -22.30
C SER A 558 0.14 12.99 -22.61
N LYS A 559 -0.45 13.75 -23.55
CA LYS A 559 0.02 15.10 -23.90
C LYS A 559 -0.14 16.07 -22.74
N GLU A 560 -1.27 16.03 -22.05
CA GLU A 560 -1.52 16.86 -20.86
C GLU A 560 -0.54 16.52 -19.72
N MET A 561 -0.13 15.25 -19.58
CA MET A 561 0.93 14.88 -18.62
C MET A 561 2.29 15.44 -19.01
N ASP A 562 2.64 15.45 -20.30
CA ASP A 562 3.90 16.04 -20.78
C ASP A 562 3.93 17.56 -20.54
N GLU A 563 2.82 18.27 -20.78
CA GLU A 563 2.67 19.70 -20.47
C GLU A 563 2.78 19.96 -18.96
N ALA A 564 2.11 19.16 -18.12
CA ALA A 564 2.21 19.27 -16.66
C ALA A 564 3.64 19.00 -16.14
N LEU A 565 4.40 18.11 -16.80
CA LEU A 565 5.80 17.86 -16.47
C LEU A 565 6.68 19.08 -16.77
N GLU A 566 6.41 19.82 -17.85
CA GLU A 566 7.09 21.08 -18.17
C GLU A 566 6.81 22.16 -17.11
N GLU A 567 5.54 22.32 -16.70
CA GLU A 567 5.17 23.26 -15.62
C GLU A 567 5.83 22.92 -14.28
N ILE A 568 5.99 21.63 -13.97
CA ILE A 568 6.71 21.20 -12.75
C ILE A 568 8.20 21.51 -12.87
N GLN A 569 8.79 21.41 -14.06
CA GLN A 569 10.19 21.78 -14.26
C GLN A 569 10.39 23.29 -14.04
N ASP A 570 9.50 24.12 -14.59
CA ASP A 570 9.50 25.56 -14.32
C ASP A 570 9.37 25.87 -12.83
N MET A 571 8.56 25.07 -12.12
CA MET A 571 8.43 25.17 -10.66
C MET A 571 9.73 24.84 -9.95
N VAL A 572 10.44 23.78 -10.35
CA VAL A 572 11.75 23.41 -9.78
C VAL A 572 12.76 24.53 -9.99
N ASP A 573 12.84 25.08 -11.20
CA ASP A 573 13.77 26.16 -11.55
C ASP A 573 13.45 27.43 -10.75
N SER A 574 12.18 27.77 -10.61
CA SER A 574 11.71 28.89 -9.77
C SER A 574 12.07 28.68 -8.29
N THR A 575 11.90 27.47 -7.78
CA THR A 575 12.22 27.11 -6.39
C THR A 575 13.73 27.27 -6.13
N GLN A 576 14.57 26.85 -7.09
CA GLN A 576 16.01 27.03 -7.04
C GLN A 576 16.41 28.51 -7.05
N ALA A 577 15.72 29.34 -7.83
CA ALA A 577 15.93 30.79 -7.83
C ALA A 577 15.58 31.43 -6.48
N VAL A 578 14.51 30.97 -5.81
CA VAL A 578 14.15 31.44 -4.46
C VAL A 578 15.23 31.08 -3.44
N VAL A 579 15.81 29.87 -3.52
CA VAL A 579 16.95 29.49 -2.66
C VAL A 579 18.13 30.44 -2.86
N GLY A 580 18.53 30.71 -4.11
CA GLY A 580 19.62 31.64 -4.40
C GLY A 580 19.32 33.07 -3.91
N ASN A 581 18.08 33.53 -4.03
CA ASN A 581 17.67 34.83 -3.49
C ASN A 581 17.73 34.84 -1.95
N ALA A 582 17.31 33.76 -1.28
CA ALA A 582 17.35 33.67 0.17
C ALA A 582 18.81 33.72 0.70
N GLU A 583 19.75 33.05 0.01
CA GLU A 583 21.18 33.12 0.32
C GLU A 583 21.73 34.54 0.17
N LEU A 584 21.35 35.25 -0.90
CA LEU A 584 21.76 36.63 -1.12
C LEU A 584 21.21 37.57 -0.04
N VAL A 585 19.95 37.42 0.35
CA VAL A 585 19.37 38.22 1.45
C VAL A 585 20.05 37.88 2.78
N GLN A 586 20.38 36.62 3.05
CA GLN A 586 21.09 36.23 4.27
C GLN A 586 22.46 36.91 4.36
N ALA A 587 23.20 37.02 3.24
CA ALA A 587 24.46 37.76 3.20
C ALA A 587 24.27 39.25 3.50
N VAL A 588 23.24 39.88 2.94
CA VAL A 588 22.89 41.30 3.21
C VAL A 588 22.51 41.50 4.68
N VAL A 589 21.79 40.56 5.29
CA VAL A 589 21.41 40.62 6.71
C VAL A 589 22.64 40.52 7.62
N GLN A 590 23.61 39.66 7.28
CA GLN A 590 24.87 39.57 8.02
C GLN A 590 25.68 40.87 7.93
N ASP A 591 25.76 41.48 6.75
CA ASP A 591 26.44 42.77 6.55
C ASP A 591 25.74 43.92 7.31
N ALA A 592 24.41 43.93 7.32
CA ALA A 592 23.62 44.86 8.11
C ALA A 592 23.87 44.71 9.62
N ASN A 593 23.91 43.47 10.13
CA ASN A 593 24.25 43.21 11.54
C ASN A 593 25.65 43.72 11.88
N HIS A 594 26.65 43.43 11.03
CA HIS A 594 28.00 43.91 11.24
C HIS A 594 28.08 45.45 11.25
N THR A 595 27.36 46.10 10.32
CA THR A 595 27.30 47.56 10.26
C THR A 595 26.68 48.16 11.53
N VAL A 596 25.64 47.52 12.08
CA VAL A 596 25.02 47.95 13.34
C VAL A 596 25.93 47.73 14.54
N GLU A 597 26.67 46.61 14.60
CA GLU A 597 27.67 46.36 15.65
C GLU A 597 28.76 47.43 15.68
N VAL A 598 29.32 47.76 14.50
CA VAL A 598 30.30 48.86 14.36
C VAL A 598 29.67 50.20 14.75
N GLY A 599 28.40 50.42 14.39
CA GLY A 599 27.64 51.61 14.78
C GLY A 599 27.44 51.72 16.29
N ASP A 600 27.10 50.62 16.98
CA ASP A 600 26.95 50.59 18.44
C ASP A 600 28.26 50.89 19.16
N GLU A 601 29.38 50.34 18.67
CA GLU A 601 30.72 50.63 19.21
C GLU A 601 31.08 52.11 19.06
N ALA A 602 30.81 52.70 17.89
CA ALA A 602 31.01 54.13 17.66
C ALA A 602 30.13 55.00 18.57
N MET A 603 28.89 54.58 18.84
CA MET A 603 28.00 55.25 19.80
C MET A 603 28.53 55.15 21.24
N ASN A 604 29.05 53.99 21.66
CA ASN A 604 29.68 53.82 22.97
C ASN A 604 30.87 54.77 23.17
N ARG A 605 31.76 54.86 22.18
CA ARG A 605 32.86 55.83 22.18
C ARG A 605 32.38 57.28 22.23
N THR A 606 31.25 57.58 21.59
CA THR A 606 30.64 58.92 21.60
C THR A 606 30.10 59.27 23.00
N VAL A 607 29.43 58.32 23.67
CA VAL A 607 28.97 58.52 25.06
C VAL A 607 30.15 58.75 26.00
N GLU A 608 31.22 57.96 25.89
CA GLU A 608 32.44 58.14 26.69
C GLU A 608 33.07 59.53 26.47
N ALA A 609 33.18 59.97 25.21
CA ALA A 609 33.71 61.30 24.88
C ALA A 609 32.84 62.43 25.46
N ILE A 610 31.51 62.34 25.34
CA ILE A 610 30.56 63.31 25.90
C ILE A 610 30.67 63.34 27.44
N GLN A 611 30.86 62.18 28.07
CA GLN A 611 31.05 62.09 29.52
C GLN A 611 32.37 62.73 29.97
N GLY A 612 33.44 62.60 29.18
CA GLY A 612 34.70 63.32 29.40
C GLY A 612 34.54 64.84 29.26
N ILE A 613 33.74 65.31 28.30
CA ILE A 613 33.39 66.73 28.16
C ILE A 613 32.63 67.20 29.41
N ARG A 614 31.62 66.44 29.87
CA ARG A 614 30.86 66.76 31.09
C ARG A 614 31.76 66.99 32.29
N GLU A 615 32.74 66.10 32.49
CA GLU A 615 33.69 66.19 33.59
C GLU A 615 34.58 67.44 33.46
N THR A 616 35.07 67.71 32.25
CA THR A 616 35.90 68.89 31.97
C THR A 616 35.14 70.21 32.22
N VAL A 617 33.89 70.30 31.76
CA VAL A 617 33.01 71.47 31.99
C VAL A 617 32.72 71.63 33.49
N ALA A 618 32.42 70.54 34.21
CA ALA A 618 32.17 70.57 35.65
C ALA A 618 33.41 71.03 36.45
N GLN A 619 34.60 70.54 36.10
CA GLN A 619 35.86 71.00 36.72
C GLN A 619 36.15 72.47 36.41
N THR A 620 35.87 72.92 35.19
CA THR A 620 36.05 74.31 34.77
C THR A 620 35.09 75.23 35.53
N SER A 621 33.81 74.88 35.64
CA SER A 621 32.82 75.57 36.47
C SER A 621 33.29 75.72 37.92
N LYS A 622 33.87 74.66 38.51
CA LYS A 622 34.46 74.71 39.87
C LYS A 622 35.64 75.69 39.97
N LYS A 623 36.50 75.76 38.96
CA LYS A 623 37.64 76.71 38.92
C LYS A 623 37.16 78.15 38.78
N ILE A 624 36.17 78.41 37.92
CA ILE A 624 35.56 79.73 37.73
C ILE A 624 34.87 80.20 39.02
N LYS A 625 34.16 79.31 39.71
CA LYS A 625 33.56 79.63 41.01
C LYS A 625 34.61 80.08 42.04
N ARG A 626 35.75 79.37 42.13
CA ARG A 626 36.88 79.77 43.00
C ARG A 626 37.51 81.10 42.58
N LEU A 627 37.60 81.37 41.29
CA LEU A 627 38.09 82.64 40.78
C LEU A 627 37.15 83.79 41.17
N SER A 628 35.84 83.59 41.01
CA SER A 628 34.81 84.56 41.43
C SER A 628 34.90 84.85 42.95
N GLU A 629 35.01 83.82 43.79
CA GLU A 629 35.23 83.98 45.24
C GLU A 629 36.53 84.73 45.57
N SER A 630 37.59 84.51 44.80
CA SER A 630 38.89 85.20 44.98
C SER A 630 38.81 86.66 44.55
N SER A 631 38.15 86.96 43.43
CA SER A 631 37.90 88.33 42.96
C SER A 631 37.02 89.11 43.94
N GLN A 632 36.05 88.48 44.60
CA GLN A 632 35.28 89.09 45.69
C GLN A 632 36.15 89.47 46.89
N LYS A 633 37.08 88.60 47.29
CA LYS A 633 38.06 88.90 48.36
C LYS A 633 38.97 90.08 47.97
N ILE A 634 39.47 90.11 46.73
CA ILE A 634 40.31 91.20 46.23
C ILE A 634 39.53 92.51 46.24
N SER A 635 38.30 92.54 45.74
CA SER A 635 37.43 93.74 45.76
C SER A 635 37.30 94.31 47.18
N LYS A 636 37.09 93.45 48.19
CA LYS A 636 37.02 93.86 49.60
C LYS A 636 38.32 94.47 50.12
N VAL A 637 39.47 93.93 49.72
CA VAL A 637 40.80 94.46 50.08
C VAL A 637 41.05 95.80 49.39
N VAL A 638 40.75 95.92 48.09
CA VAL A 638 40.95 97.15 47.31
C VAL A 638 40.09 98.28 47.88
N SER A 639 38.84 98.01 48.26
CA SER A 639 37.97 98.96 48.95
C SER A 639 38.57 99.44 50.29
N LEU A 640 39.18 98.52 51.06
CA LEU A 640 39.88 98.88 52.30
C LEU A 640 41.10 99.77 52.05
N ILE A 641 41.90 99.49 51.02
CA ILE A 641 43.07 100.31 50.65
C ILE A 641 42.63 101.70 50.17
N SER A 642 41.56 101.79 49.37
CA SER A 642 40.97 103.07 48.95
C SER A 642 40.54 103.92 50.17
N ASN A 643 39.95 103.28 51.19
CA ASN A 643 39.62 103.93 52.45
C ASN A 643 40.88 104.41 53.21
N PHE A 644 41.93 103.59 53.29
CA PHE A 644 43.20 103.99 53.91
C PHE A 644 43.89 105.13 53.15
N ALA A 645 43.91 105.11 51.83
CA ALA A 645 44.45 106.17 51.00
C ALA A 645 43.69 107.49 51.22
N THR A 646 42.36 107.42 51.31
CA THR A 646 41.50 108.58 51.63
C THR A 646 41.79 109.12 53.03
N GLN A 647 41.88 108.26 54.05
CA GLN A 647 42.22 108.66 55.42
C GLN A 647 43.64 109.26 55.51
N THR A 648 44.61 108.66 54.83
CA THR A 648 46.00 109.13 54.79
C THR A 648 46.10 110.48 54.10
N ASN A 649 45.33 110.73 53.04
CA ASN A 649 45.21 112.04 52.41
C ASN A 649 44.66 113.12 53.37
N VAL A 650 43.71 112.77 54.25
CA VAL A 650 43.18 113.70 55.28
C VAL A 650 44.20 113.94 56.40
N LEU A 651 44.90 112.89 56.86
CA LEU A 651 45.97 113.02 57.85
C LEU A 651 47.13 113.88 57.33
N ALA A 652 47.53 113.66 56.08
CA ALA A 652 48.56 114.43 55.40
C ALA A 652 48.14 115.89 55.19
N LEU A 653 46.86 116.15 54.89
CA LEU A 653 46.31 117.51 54.83
C LEU A 653 46.39 118.21 56.20
N ASN A 654 45.98 117.53 57.27
CA ASN A 654 46.05 118.09 58.63
C ASN A 654 47.51 118.38 59.04
N ALA A 655 48.44 117.48 58.69
CA ALA A 655 49.86 117.67 58.93
C ALA A 655 50.44 118.84 58.12
N ALA A 656 50.04 119.01 56.86
CA ALA A 656 50.46 120.14 56.02
C ALA A 656 49.93 121.49 56.54
N ILE A 657 48.68 121.53 57.05
CA ILE A 657 48.09 122.72 57.69
C ILE A 657 48.87 123.08 58.96
N GLU A 658 49.15 122.11 59.84
CA GLU A 658 49.88 122.36 61.08
C GLU A 658 51.34 122.75 60.83
N ALA A 659 51.98 122.17 59.82
CA ALA A 659 53.31 122.56 59.36
C ALA A 659 53.34 123.99 58.80
N THR A 660 52.28 124.43 58.10
CA THR A 660 52.12 125.83 57.66
C THR A 660 51.89 126.77 58.85
N ARG A 661 51.19 126.30 59.89
CA ARG A 661 50.91 127.05 61.13
C ARG A 661 52.17 127.27 61.98
N ALA A 662 53.15 126.37 61.91
CA ALA A 662 54.44 126.46 62.60
C ALA A 662 55.45 127.45 61.97
N GLY A 663 55.10 128.13 60.86
CA GLY A 663 55.94 129.16 60.24
C GLY A 663 57.25 128.63 59.64
N GLU A 664 58.36 129.36 59.83
CA GLU A 664 59.68 128.99 59.28
C GLU A 664 60.17 127.60 59.73
N TYR A 665 59.78 127.14 60.94
CA TYR A 665 60.20 125.84 61.49
C TYR A 665 59.45 124.63 60.90
N GLY A 666 58.34 124.84 60.18
CA GLY A 666 57.51 123.77 59.62
C GLY A 666 57.72 123.49 58.12
N LYS A 667 58.53 124.28 57.41
CA LYS A 667 58.71 124.20 55.94
C LYS A 667 59.13 122.81 55.44
N GLY A 668 60.07 122.14 56.11
CA GLY A 668 60.51 120.80 55.72
C GLY A 668 59.43 119.73 55.89
N PHE A 669 58.62 119.85 56.96
CA PHE A 669 57.50 118.94 57.23
C PHE A 669 56.33 119.16 56.27
N ALA A 670 56.06 120.41 55.86
CA ALA A 670 55.01 120.74 54.90
C ALA A 670 55.25 120.04 53.54
N VAL A 671 56.50 120.04 53.06
CA VAL A 671 56.88 119.36 51.80
C VAL A 671 56.63 117.85 51.88
N VAL A 672 57.04 117.20 52.98
CA VAL A 672 56.80 115.76 53.17
C VAL A 672 55.30 115.45 53.28
N ALA A 673 54.53 116.29 53.97
CA ALA A 673 53.08 116.13 54.10
C ALA A 673 52.37 116.29 52.74
N ASP A 674 52.78 117.26 51.91
CA ASP A 674 52.26 117.40 50.54
C ASP A 674 52.63 116.21 49.63
N GLU A 675 53.84 115.65 49.79
CA GLU A 675 54.26 114.45 49.06
C GLU A 675 53.43 113.22 49.46
N VAL A 676 53.21 112.99 50.76
CA VAL A 676 52.33 111.91 51.27
C VAL A 676 50.89 112.11 50.81
N ARG A 677 50.42 113.37 50.76
CA ARG A 677 49.08 113.70 50.24
C ARG A 677 48.96 113.38 48.75
N SER A 678 49.96 113.75 47.97
CA SER A 678 50.05 113.42 46.53
C SER A 678 50.05 111.90 46.31
N LEU A 679 50.91 111.17 47.03
CA LEU A 679 51.01 109.71 46.95
C LEU A 679 49.71 109.02 47.39
N SER A 680 49.02 109.55 48.40
CA SER A 680 47.72 109.04 48.85
C SER A 680 46.62 109.26 47.81
N ARG A 681 46.61 110.42 47.13
CA ARG A 681 45.68 110.67 46.01
C ARG A 681 45.96 109.74 44.82
N GLN A 682 47.22 109.55 44.46
CA GLN A 682 47.61 108.61 43.41
C GLN A 682 47.23 107.16 43.79
N SER A 683 47.42 106.77 45.06
CA SER A 683 47.03 105.46 45.57
C SER A 683 45.51 105.25 45.52
N ALA A 684 44.73 106.26 45.93
CA ALA A 684 43.27 106.22 45.85
C ALA A 684 42.78 106.10 44.39
N ALA A 685 43.36 106.89 43.48
CA ALA A 685 43.06 106.81 42.05
C ALA A 685 43.40 105.43 41.46
N ALA A 686 44.57 104.88 41.78
CA ALA A 686 44.97 103.54 41.35
C ALA A 686 44.06 102.45 41.93
N THR A 687 43.61 102.57 43.18
CA THR A 687 42.65 101.60 43.76
C THR A 687 41.27 101.66 43.09
N ILE A 688 40.81 102.83 42.65
CA ILE A 688 39.55 102.95 41.89
C ILE A 688 39.68 102.24 40.53
N GLU A 689 40.83 102.36 39.87
CA GLU A 689 41.11 101.66 38.62
C GLU A 689 41.15 100.14 38.81
N ILE A 690 41.82 99.66 39.87
CA ILE A 690 41.83 98.23 40.23
C ILE A 690 40.42 97.74 40.60
N GLU A 691 39.64 98.53 41.34
CA GLU A 691 38.26 98.18 41.69
C GLU A 691 37.41 97.97 40.44
N LYS A 692 37.55 98.84 39.44
CA LYS A 692 36.90 98.69 38.13
C LYS A 692 37.33 97.41 37.42
N LEU A 693 38.62 97.11 37.34
CA LEU A 693 39.13 95.88 36.72
C LEU A 693 38.60 94.62 37.44
N VAL A 694 38.51 94.65 38.77
CA VAL A 694 37.97 93.53 39.54
C VAL A 694 36.47 93.36 39.32
N GLN A 695 35.71 94.46 39.17
CA GLN A 695 34.30 94.40 38.78
C GLN A 695 34.12 93.80 37.38
N GLU A 696 34.95 94.19 36.41
CA GLU A 696 34.95 93.59 35.06
C GLU A 696 35.22 92.08 35.12
N ILE A 697 36.24 91.63 35.88
CA ILE A 697 36.52 90.19 36.09
C ILE A 697 35.34 89.47 36.76
N GLN A 698 34.69 90.08 37.76
CA GLN A 698 33.52 89.49 38.42
C GLN A 698 32.35 89.32 37.46
N GLN A 699 32.11 90.29 36.59
CA GLN A 699 31.08 90.20 35.55
C GLN A 699 31.42 89.08 34.55
N GLU A 700 32.63 89.07 33.98
CA GLU A 700 33.05 88.05 33.02
C GLU A 700 33.01 86.63 33.61
N THR A 701 33.45 86.45 34.86
CA THR A 701 33.36 85.14 35.53
C THR A 701 31.93 84.72 35.81
N GLY A 702 31.01 85.66 36.04
CA GLY A 702 29.57 85.40 36.13
C GLY A 702 28.99 84.90 34.81
N GLU A 703 29.30 85.58 33.70
CA GLU A 703 28.88 85.19 32.34
C GLU A 703 29.41 83.80 31.97
N VAL A 704 30.69 83.53 32.23
CA VAL A 704 31.30 82.20 32.01
C VAL A 704 30.63 81.13 32.89
N SER A 705 30.25 81.44 34.13
CA SER A 705 29.56 80.47 35.00
C SER A 705 28.20 80.05 34.43
N VAL A 706 27.42 81.01 33.91
CA VAL A 706 26.13 80.73 33.26
C VAL A 706 26.31 79.91 31.98
N ALA A 707 27.33 80.24 31.18
CA ALA A 707 27.68 79.48 29.98
C ALA A 707 28.08 78.03 30.31
N MET A 708 28.82 77.80 31.40
CA MET A 708 29.21 76.45 31.84
C MET A 708 28.00 75.64 32.33
N GLU A 709 27.06 76.26 33.06
CA GLU A 709 25.82 75.59 33.50
C GLU A 709 24.95 75.19 32.30
N THR A 710 24.84 76.08 31.31
CA THR A 710 24.19 75.78 30.02
C THR A 710 24.90 74.65 29.28
N GLY A 711 26.24 74.64 29.26
CA GLY A 711 27.04 73.58 28.65
C GLY A 711 26.84 72.21 29.31
N ILE A 712 26.67 72.16 30.63
CA ILE A 712 26.31 70.91 31.34
C ILE A 712 24.96 70.38 30.87
N GLN A 713 23.96 71.27 30.74
CA GLN A 713 22.63 70.89 30.28
C GLN A 713 22.66 70.36 28.83
N GLN A 714 23.37 71.03 27.93
CA GLN A 714 23.55 70.59 26.54
C GLN A 714 24.22 69.22 26.44
N VAL A 715 25.19 68.93 27.31
CA VAL A 715 25.86 67.63 27.37
C VAL A 715 24.92 66.51 27.86
N VAL A 716 24.02 66.81 28.80
CA VAL A 716 22.99 65.86 29.26
C VAL A 716 22.01 65.54 28.14
N GLU A 717 21.53 66.56 27.42
CA GLU A 717 20.64 66.40 26.26
C GLU A 717 21.32 65.62 25.13
N GLY A 718 22.58 65.93 24.82
CA GLY A 718 23.37 65.19 23.83
C GLY A 718 23.55 63.71 24.20
N THR A 719 23.78 63.41 25.48
CA THR A 719 23.86 62.02 25.96
C THR A 719 22.53 61.28 25.78
N ALA A 720 21.40 61.94 26.02
CA ALA A 720 20.07 61.36 25.85
C ALA A 720 19.78 61.01 24.38
N LEU A 721 20.10 61.91 23.45
CA LEU A 721 19.94 61.68 22.01
C LEU A 721 20.78 60.49 21.49
N VAL A 722 22.02 60.35 21.99
CA VAL A 722 22.88 59.20 21.64
C VAL A 722 22.29 57.90 22.17
N ASN A 723 21.74 57.90 23.39
CA ASN A 723 21.04 56.71 23.93
C ASN A 723 19.80 56.35 23.12
N GLU A 724 18.99 57.32 22.69
CA GLU A 724 17.83 57.09 21.82
C GLU A 724 18.25 56.49 20.46
N THR A 725 19.34 57.00 19.89
CA THR A 725 19.93 56.45 18.66
C THR A 725 20.36 55.00 18.87
N ARG A 726 21.00 54.69 20.01
CA ARG A 726 21.38 53.30 20.37
C ARG A 726 20.18 52.38 20.46
N MET A 727 19.08 52.83 21.08
CA MET A 727 17.85 52.05 21.15
C MET A 727 17.29 51.73 19.76
N SER A 728 17.38 52.68 18.82
CA SER A 728 16.96 52.47 17.43
C SER A 728 17.86 51.45 16.71
N LEU A 729 19.17 51.50 16.92
CA LEU A 729 20.10 50.49 16.39
C LEU A 729 19.78 49.08 16.92
N ASN A 730 19.50 48.94 18.22
CA ASN A 730 19.09 47.66 18.80
C ASN A 730 17.77 47.12 18.22
N ALA A 731 16.82 48.00 17.89
CA ALA A 731 15.60 47.60 17.21
C ALA A 731 15.89 47.04 15.79
N ILE A 732 16.89 47.58 15.09
CA ILE A 732 17.36 47.04 13.80
C ILE A 732 17.95 45.65 13.98
N VAL A 733 18.80 45.42 15.00
CA VAL A 733 19.33 44.07 15.31
C VAL A 733 18.22 43.04 15.55
N SER A 734 17.16 43.44 16.25
CA SER A 734 16.02 42.55 16.48
C SER A 734 15.26 42.24 15.17
N ALA A 735 15.09 43.24 14.29
CA ALA A 735 14.41 43.07 13.01
C ALA A 735 15.22 42.19 12.05
N THR A 736 16.54 42.37 11.97
CA THR A 736 17.42 41.55 11.14
C THR A 736 17.48 40.10 11.63
N ALA A 737 17.45 39.87 12.94
CA ALA A 737 17.34 38.52 13.51
C ALA A 737 16.03 37.82 13.13
N GLU A 738 14.91 38.56 13.11
CA GLU A 738 13.62 38.04 12.64
C GLU A 738 13.65 37.71 11.15
N ILE A 739 14.28 38.55 10.33
CA ILE A 739 14.48 38.28 8.89
C ILE A 739 15.29 37.00 8.69
N SER A 740 16.39 36.79 9.41
CA SER A 740 17.16 35.53 9.33
C SER A 740 16.32 34.30 9.69
N LYS A 741 15.44 34.41 10.69
CA LYS A 741 14.52 33.31 11.03
C LYS A 741 13.53 33.02 9.89
N LEU A 742 12.96 34.06 9.29
CA LEU A 742 12.06 33.92 8.15
C LEU A 742 12.77 33.30 6.94
N LEU A 743 14.02 33.68 6.67
CA LEU A 743 14.83 33.09 5.61
C LEU A 743 15.06 31.60 5.83
N GLN A 744 15.34 31.18 7.07
CA GLN A 744 15.45 29.74 7.38
C GLN A 744 14.16 29.01 7.06
N GLN A 745 13.01 29.57 7.45
CA GLN A 745 11.70 28.97 7.16
C GLN A 745 11.40 28.92 5.65
N ILE A 746 11.79 29.95 4.89
CA ILE A 746 11.67 29.97 3.43
C ILE A 746 12.53 28.86 2.81
N THR A 747 13.77 28.71 3.25
CA THR A 747 14.69 27.65 2.78
C THR A 747 14.17 26.25 3.10
N ASP A 748 13.64 26.04 4.32
CA ASP A 748 13.05 24.75 4.70
C ASP A 748 11.80 24.44 3.86
N ALA A 749 10.95 25.44 3.60
CA ALA A 749 9.75 25.30 2.78
C ALA A 749 10.09 25.02 1.30
N THR A 750 11.06 25.72 0.72
CA THR A 750 11.49 25.50 -0.66
C THR A 750 12.14 24.13 -0.85
N GLN A 751 12.89 23.65 0.15
CA GLN A 751 13.41 22.27 0.14
C GLN A 751 12.28 21.23 0.16
N GLY A 752 11.24 21.45 0.98
CA GLY A 752 10.04 20.62 0.97
C GLY A 752 9.32 20.63 -0.38
N GLN A 753 9.20 21.80 -1.02
CA GLN A 753 8.60 21.96 -2.34
C GLN A 753 9.39 21.21 -3.42
N MET A 754 10.73 21.24 -3.40
CA MET A 754 11.55 20.46 -4.34
C MET A 754 11.32 18.94 -4.21
N LEU A 755 11.24 18.44 -2.98
CA LEU A 755 10.95 17.01 -2.74
C LEU A 755 9.56 16.61 -3.24
N GLN A 756 8.56 17.48 -3.04
CA GLN A 756 7.22 17.26 -3.56
C GLN A 756 7.20 17.27 -5.09
N SER A 757 7.90 18.20 -5.75
CA SER A 757 8.00 18.24 -7.21
C SER A 757 8.52 16.93 -7.79
N VAL A 758 9.56 16.33 -7.20
CA VAL A 758 10.07 15.01 -7.63
C VAL A 758 8.99 13.92 -7.56
N SER A 759 8.20 13.89 -6.48
CA SER A 759 7.11 12.92 -6.31
C SER A 759 5.98 13.13 -7.32
N VAL A 760 5.62 14.40 -7.61
CA VAL A 760 4.60 14.73 -8.61
C VAL A 760 5.09 14.36 -10.00
N THR A 761 6.34 14.69 -10.35
CA THR A 761 6.96 14.28 -11.62
C THR A 761 6.92 12.77 -11.82
N ALA A 762 7.24 11.97 -10.79
CA ALA A 762 7.16 10.52 -10.87
C ALA A 762 5.72 10.04 -11.14
N SER A 763 4.75 10.59 -10.41
CA SER A 763 3.34 10.26 -10.56
C SER A 763 2.80 10.61 -11.96
N MET A 764 3.18 11.76 -12.51
CA MET A 764 2.77 12.18 -13.86
C MET A 764 3.37 11.26 -14.94
N ARG A 765 4.63 10.82 -14.79
CA ARG A 765 5.24 9.84 -15.71
C ARG A 765 4.52 8.50 -15.67
N ASP A 766 4.10 8.04 -14.49
CA ASP A 766 3.34 6.80 -14.36
C ASP A 766 1.97 6.90 -15.03
N VAL A 767 1.27 8.03 -14.87
CA VAL A 767 -0.01 8.28 -15.55
C VAL A 767 0.18 8.33 -17.07
N ALA A 768 1.22 9.01 -17.58
CA ALA A 768 1.52 9.03 -19.01
C ALA A 768 1.82 7.63 -19.56
N LYS A 769 2.53 6.79 -18.81
CA LYS A 769 2.80 5.40 -19.18
C LYS A 769 1.51 4.56 -19.23
N ILE A 770 0.61 4.74 -18.26
CA ILE A 770 -0.70 4.07 -18.22
C ILE A 770 -1.56 4.53 -19.40
N ALA A 771 -1.56 5.83 -19.72
CA ALA A 771 -2.30 6.37 -20.85
C ALA A 771 -1.80 5.78 -22.19
N ASN A 772 -0.49 5.73 -22.41
CA ASN A 772 0.10 5.07 -23.58
C ASN A 772 -0.27 3.58 -23.68
N LYS A 773 -0.22 2.86 -22.55
CA LYS A 773 -0.65 1.45 -22.51
C LYS A 773 -2.13 1.29 -22.83
N THR A 774 -2.99 2.15 -22.28
CA THR A 774 -4.44 2.17 -22.53
C THR A 774 -4.74 2.43 -24.00
N SER A 775 -4.01 3.36 -24.63
CA SER A 775 -4.11 3.65 -26.07
C SER A 775 -3.76 2.41 -26.91
N SER A 776 -2.66 1.74 -26.58
CA SER A 776 -2.23 0.52 -27.28
C SER A 776 -3.21 -0.65 -27.10
N GLU A 777 -3.68 -0.90 -25.88
CA GLU A 777 -4.67 -1.95 -25.61
C GLU A 777 -6.02 -1.66 -26.28
N ALA A 778 -6.48 -0.40 -26.25
CA ALA A 778 -7.70 -0.01 -26.96
C ALA A 778 -7.59 -0.24 -28.47
N SER A 779 -6.43 0.06 -29.07
CA SER A 779 -6.14 -0.20 -30.48
C SER A 779 -6.18 -1.70 -30.79
N ASN A 780 -5.58 -2.54 -29.95
CA ASN A 780 -5.60 -4.00 -30.12
C ASN A 780 -7.02 -4.57 -30.02
N ILE A 781 -7.81 -4.12 -29.04
CA ILE A 781 -9.21 -4.56 -28.88
C ILE A 781 -10.07 -4.08 -30.07
N ALA A 782 -9.78 -2.91 -30.63
CA ALA A 782 -10.48 -2.41 -31.81
C ALA A 782 -10.26 -3.30 -33.04
N VAL A 783 -9.10 -3.95 -33.18
CA VAL A 783 -8.86 -4.97 -34.22
C VAL A 783 -9.79 -6.17 -34.03
N VAL A 784 -9.89 -6.69 -32.80
CA VAL A 784 -10.76 -7.84 -32.48
C VAL A 784 -12.23 -7.55 -32.79
N PHE A 785 -12.73 -6.37 -32.43
CA PHE A 785 -14.12 -6.00 -32.77
C PHE A 785 -14.34 -5.82 -34.27
N ARG A 786 -13.32 -5.41 -35.03
CA ARG A 786 -13.41 -5.34 -36.49
C ARG A 786 -13.54 -6.74 -37.10
N GLU A 787 -12.73 -7.69 -36.64
CA GLU A 787 -12.80 -9.10 -37.06
C GLU A 787 -14.14 -9.75 -36.68
N LEU A 788 -14.69 -9.43 -35.50
CA LEU A 788 -16.03 -9.86 -35.08
C LEU A 788 -17.14 -9.29 -35.97
N SER A 789 -17.04 -8.01 -36.34
CA SER A 789 -17.99 -7.37 -37.26
C SER A 789 -17.93 -8.03 -38.64
N GLU A 790 -16.73 -8.30 -39.16
CA GLU A 790 -16.52 -9.01 -40.43
C GLU A 790 -17.11 -10.43 -40.39
N THR A 791 -16.81 -11.21 -39.35
CA THR A 791 -17.35 -12.57 -39.17
C THR A 791 -18.88 -12.56 -39.08
N ALA A 792 -19.46 -11.57 -38.39
CA ALA A 792 -20.90 -11.41 -38.29
C ALA A 792 -21.54 -11.04 -39.65
N GLN A 793 -20.88 -10.21 -40.46
CA GLN A 793 -21.32 -9.91 -41.82
C GLN A 793 -21.24 -11.12 -42.75
N GLU A 794 -20.21 -11.96 -42.63
CA GLU A 794 -20.11 -13.22 -43.37
C GLU A 794 -21.23 -14.20 -42.98
N LEU A 795 -21.53 -14.31 -41.69
CA LEU A 795 -22.68 -15.08 -41.18
C LEU A 795 -24.01 -14.55 -41.74
N LEU A 796 -24.19 -13.23 -41.77
CA LEU A 796 -25.37 -12.60 -42.38
C LEU A 796 -25.46 -12.90 -43.88
N ALA A 797 -24.37 -12.82 -44.63
CA ALA A 797 -24.33 -13.13 -46.05
C ALA A 797 -24.64 -14.61 -46.32
N SER A 798 -24.11 -15.52 -45.49
CA SER A 798 -24.35 -16.96 -45.60
C SER A 798 -25.80 -17.32 -45.25
N ALA A 799 -26.31 -16.79 -44.13
CA ALA A 799 -27.69 -16.98 -43.71
C ALA A 799 -28.69 -16.27 -44.65
N GLY A 800 -28.29 -15.19 -45.32
CA GLY A 800 -29.09 -14.45 -46.30
C GLY A 800 -29.32 -15.20 -47.62
N LYS A 801 -28.56 -16.29 -47.87
CA LYS A 801 -28.83 -17.21 -48.99
C LYS A 801 -30.14 -17.99 -48.80
N PHE A 802 -30.61 -18.11 -47.56
CA PHE A 802 -31.88 -18.75 -47.25
C PHE A 802 -33.03 -17.74 -47.34
N LYS A 803 -34.04 -18.07 -48.14
CA LYS A 803 -35.24 -17.26 -48.25
C LYS A 803 -36.21 -17.64 -47.12
N VAL A 804 -36.43 -16.69 -46.23
CA VAL A 804 -37.23 -16.86 -45.00
C VAL A 804 -38.47 -15.98 -44.97
N ASN A 805 -38.74 -15.19 -46.01
CA ASN A 805 -39.89 -14.29 -46.13
C ASN A 805 -40.63 -14.49 -47.45
#